data_AF-A0A817FGV7-F1
#
_entry.id   AF-A0A817FGV7-F1
#
_cell.length_a   1.000
_cell.length_b   1.000
_cell.length_c   1.000
_cell.angle_alpha   90.00
_cell.angle_beta   90.00
_cell.angle_gamma   90.00
#
_symmetry.space_group_name_H-M   'P 1'
#
loop_
_entity.id
_entity.type
_entity.pdbx_description
1 polymer ?
#
loop_
_entity_poly.entity_id
_entity_poly.type
_entity_poly.pdbx_seq_one_letter_code
_entity_poly.pdbx_strand_id
1 'polypeptide(L)'
;MPRKLTKFNTDWLHRLDSNNDSVNIWLKQGSTPTTFKCSLCQTGDLCCGNQGWRAIEQHMNINRHKEILRQWKQNAKFRLTNQTRSDSPDSSTFTFTSIPVLDTNTNKNKPLTLDDQVTKAEILWSLKVAEKGLSYKLCDELNELFSSMFPDSSIVGNFSIQADKMSYVISHGLGPYFKKKLIDDVKKVDKFVLIFDEQTNNQNKKQLDMLLRYWSNEKQSVVNRFYKSVILGHAYAKTIRDIIIESFTTDGLNLNKLLMLGRDNPNINISLENLIDVEMKKQGGCLLTIGSCNIHIVHNAFKNGILSSKWYVDSFCLDLYSWFKCSPARQEDYKNVSEDIDSVMEKAILYFSITRWVLLGKVIDRILDWLHRVDSNNDSVNTWLKKGSTSTAFKCSLCQTGDLSCGNQGWKAIEQHMNINKHKEILRQWKQNAKFRVTNQTRPDSADSSTSTSSGIPVLDTNTNKNKPLTLDDQVTKAEILWSLKVAHKGLSYNSCNELNELFSSMFPDSAIVGNFSIQADKMSYVISHGLGPYFKKKVIEDVKKADKFVLIFDEQTNNQNKRQLDMLLRYWSNKKQCVVNRFYKSVILGHAYAKTIRDIIIESFATDGLNLNKLLMLGRDNPNINISLENLMDVEIKKLGGCLLTIGSCNIHVIHNAFKNGILSSKWYVDSFCLDLYSWFKCSPARQEVYKNVSDSIDSVMEKTILYFSITRWILLGKVIDRILNQWNILCDYFLCFLTEKQPVQIRENKRYESIKLVLSSNFSKVKFNFVLHLCENIFYRF
;
A
#
# COMPACT_ATOMS: atom_id res chain seq x y z
N MET A 1 -28.87 51.01 12.34
CA MET A 1 -27.79 50.00 12.35
C MET A 1 -28.15 48.85 11.41
N PRO A 2 -27.22 48.32 10.60
CA PRO A 2 -27.43 47.07 9.87
C PRO A 2 -27.50 45.88 10.84
N ARG A 3 -28.51 45.01 10.72
CA ARG A 3 -28.60 43.78 11.52
C ARG A 3 -27.58 42.76 11.01
N LYS A 4 -26.59 42.38 11.84
CA LYS A 4 -25.61 41.33 11.51
C LYS A 4 -26.29 39.96 11.51
N LEU A 5 -26.44 39.36 10.33
CA LEU A 5 -26.86 37.96 10.18
C LEU A 5 -25.82 37.00 10.79
N THR A 6 -26.29 35.92 11.42
CA THR A 6 -25.42 34.90 12.02
C THR A 6 -24.81 34.04 10.92
N LYS A 7 -23.48 33.88 10.93
CA LYS A 7 -22.80 32.93 10.04
C LYS A 7 -23.03 31.48 10.50
N PHE A 8 -22.98 30.55 9.56
CA PHE A 8 -22.93 29.12 9.84
C PHE A 8 -21.64 28.80 10.62
N ASN A 9 -21.75 28.09 11.74
CA ASN A 9 -20.59 27.56 12.46
C ASN A 9 -20.49 26.04 12.23
N THR A 10 -19.32 25.56 11.84
CA THR A 10 -19.00 24.14 11.69
C THR A 10 -19.14 23.35 13.00
N ASP A 11 -18.96 23.96 14.16
CA ASP A 11 -19.12 23.29 15.47
C ASP A 11 -20.54 22.74 15.67
N TRP A 12 -21.53 23.30 14.97
CA TRP A 12 -22.92 22.85 14.99
C TRP A 12 -23.11 21.45 14.38
N LEU A 13 -22.17 20.99 13.54
CA LEU A 13 -22.18 19.63 12.97
C LEU A 13 -21.93 18.57 14.05
N HIS A 14 -21.11 18.87 15.05
CA HIS A 14 -20.78 17.97 16.16
C HIS A 14 -21.87 17.87 17.23
N ARG A 15 -22.95 18.66 17.12
CA ARG A 15 -24.10 18.59 18.02
C ARG A 15 -24.99 17.39 17.71
N LEU A 16 -25.77 16.97 18.69
CA LEU A 16 -26.79 15.94 18.54
C LEU A 16 -28.16 16.57 18.30
N ASP A 17 -29.04 15.84 17.61
CA ASP A 17 -30.45 16.20 17.40
C ASP A 17 -31.33 15.71 18.57
N SER A 18 -32.65 15.92 18.46
CA SER A 18 -33.63 15.45 19.46
C SER A 18 -33.75 13.93 19.59
N ASN A 19 -33.05 13.15 18.75
CA ASN A 19 -33.00 11.68 18.79
C ASN A 19 -31.63 11.17 19.29
N ASN A 20 -30.72 12.07 19.67
CA ASN A 20 -29.33 11.80 20.06
C ASN A 20 -28.40 11.37 18.90
N ASP A 21 -28.74 11.72 17.65
CA ASP A 21 -27.93 11.48 16.44
C ASP A 21 -27.13 12.73 16.05
N SER A 22 -25.92 12.56 15.48
CA SER A 22 -25.10 13.71 15.05
C SER A 22 -25.75 14.49 13.90
N VAL A 23 -25.89 15.80 14.09
CA VAL A 23 -26.53 16.71 13.13
C VAL A 23 -25.75 16.82 11.82
N ASN A 24 -24.45 16.52 11.81
CA ASN A 24 -23.63 16.34 10.59
C ASN A 24 -24.19 15.31 9.58
N ILE A 25 -25.05 14.37 10.02
CA ILE A 25 -25.70 13.38 9.16
C ILE A 25 -26.57 14.05 8.09
N TRP A 26 -27.14 15.22 8.39
CA TRP A 26 -28.10 15.90 7.51
C TRP A 26 -27.85 17.40 7.32
N LEU A 27 -27.15 18.06 8.23
CA LEU A 27 -26.81 19.48 8.15
C LEU A 27 -25.53 19.66 7.34
N LYS A 28 -25.57 20.49 6.30
CA LYS A 28 -24.38 20.97 5.60
C LYS A 28 -24.45 22.50 5.46
N GLN A 29 -23.31 23.17 5.27
CA GLN A 29 -23.31 24.60 4.95
C GLN A 29 -23.98 24.85 3.58
N GLY A 30 -24.77 25.93 3.49
CA GLY A 30 -25.39 26.37 2.25
C GLY A 30 -24.41 27.09 1.32
N SER A 31 -24.92 27.60 0.19
CA SER A 31 -24.10 28.30 -0.82
C SER A 31 -23.52 29.62 -0.32
N THR A 32 -24.05 30.19 0.77
CA THR A 32 -23.52 31.42 1.41
C THR A 32 -23.12 31.18 2.87
N PRO A 33 -22.19 31.98 3.45
CA PRO A 33 -21.75 31.83 4.84
C PRO A 33 -22.84 32.05 5.91
N THR A 34 -24.04 32.51 5.56
CA THR A 34 -25.19 32.72 6.48
C THR A 34 -26.33 31.74 6.22
N THR A 35 -26.08 30.67 5.45
CA THR A 35 -27.07 29.65 5.08
C THR A 35 -26.62 28.23 5.44
N PHE A 36 -27.60 27.36 5.66
CA PHE A 36 -27.44 25.92 5.84
C PHE A 36 -28.39 25.16 4.90
N LYS A 37 -28.09 23.90 4.60
CA LYS A 37 -28.96 23.01 3.82
C LYS A 37 -29.14 21.68 4.52
N CYS A 38 -30.31 21.08 4.34
CA CYS A 38 -30.64 19.76 4.87
C CYS A 38 -30.60 18.73 3.73
N SER A 39 -29.63 17.82 3.75
CA SER A 39 -29.50 16.77 2.72
C SER A 39 -30.58 15.68 2.79
N LEU A 40 -31.30 15.57 3.90
CA LEU A 40 -32.48 14.67 4.01
C LEU A 40 -33.75 15.29 3.42
N CYS A 41 -34.05 16.56 3.75
CA CYS A 41 -35.30 17.19 3.33
C CYS A 41 -35.35 17.60 1.85
N GLN A 42 -34.20 17.61 1.17
CA GLN A 42 -33.97 18.16 -0.18
C GLN A 42 -34.43 19.63 -0.34
N THR A 43 -34.49 20.38 0.75
CA THR A 43 -34.73 21.82 0.74
C THR A 43 -33.49 22.56 0.27
N GLY A 44 -33.68 23.59 -0.57
CA GLY A 44 -32.63 24.56 -0.89
C GLY A 44 -32.13 25.33 0.33
N ASP A 45 -31.19 26.25 0.11
CA ASP A 45 -30.49 26.95 1.19
C ASP A 45 -31.44 27.70 2.14
N LEU A 46 -31.42 27.28 3.41
CA LEU A 46 -32.15 27.87 4.52
C LEU A 46 -31.28 28.89 5.24
N CYS A 47 -31.85 30.02 5.67
CA CYS A 47 -31.08 31.07 6.33
C CYS A 47 -30.87 30.78 7.83
N CYS A 48 -29.64 30.97 8.33
CA CYS A 48 -29.37 31.02 9.78
C CYS A 48 -30.03 32.25 10.44
N GLY A 49 -30.36 33.28 9.65
CA GLY A 49 -31.05 34.48 10.07
C GLY A 49 -30.30 35.25 11.17
N ASN A 50 -31.07 35.81 12.10
CA ASN A 50 -30.56 36.35 13.38
C ASN A 50 -30.66 35.31 14.51
N GLN A 51 -30.95 34.04 14.20
CA GLN A 51 -31.29 33.00 15.17
C GLN A 51 -30.21 31.92 15.31
N GLY A 52 -29.30 31.81 14.33
CA GLY A 52 -28.18 30.86 14.35
C GLY A 52 -28.66 29.41 14.50
N TRP A 53 -28.13 28.73 15.51
CA TRP A 53 -28.53 27.36 15.87
C TRP A 53 -30.06 27.18 16.01
N ARG A 54 -30.81 28.18 16.51
CA ARG A 54 -32.26 28.06 16.67
C ARG A 54 -33.02 27.88 15.35
N ALA A 55 -32.48 28.35 14.22
CA ALA A 55 -33.08 28.10 12.91
C ALA A 55 -32.92 26.62 12.47
N ILE A 56 -31.80 26.00 12.84
CA ILE A 56 -31.49 24.58 12.60
C ILE A 56 -32.32 23.70 13.55
N GLU A 57 -32.45 24.13 14.81
CA GLU A 57 -33.29 23.52 15.85
C GLU A 57 -34.79 23.56 15.50
N GLN A 58 -35.26 24.66 14.91
CA GLN A 58 -36.60 24.74 14.32
C GLN A 58 -36.74 23.77 13.14
N HIS A 59 -35.78 23.75 12.20
CA HIS A 59 -35.83 22.87 11.04
C HIS A 59 -35.92 21.39 11.42
N MET A 60 -35.05 20.90 12.32
CA MET A 60 -35.07 19.50 12.77
C MET A 60 -36.36 19.13 13.50
N ASN A 61 -37.06 20.12 14.06
CA ASN A 61 -38.32 19.91 14.76
C ASN A 61 -39.55 19.81 13.86
N ILE A 62 -39.46 20.18 12.58
CA ILE A 62 -40.54 20.07 11.59
C ILE A 62 -40.92 18.59 11.36
N ASN A 63 -42.22 18.29 11.38
CA ASN A 63 -42.73 16.92 11.21
C ASN A 63 -42.21 16.21 9.94
N ARG A 64 -42.09 16.93 8.80
CA ARG A 64 -41.48 16.41 7.57
C ARG A 64 -40.03 15.98 7.76
N HIS A 65 -39.22 16.73 8.51
CA HIS A 65 -37.83 16.35 8.80
C HIS A 65 -37.79 15.08 9.66
N LYS A 66 -38.59 15.06 10.73
CA LYS A 66 -38.68 13.91 11.66
C LYS A 66 -39.12 12.63 10.95
N GLU A 67 -40.11 12.71 10.06
CA GLU A 67 -40.60 11.51 9.35
C GLU A 67 -39.62 11.01 8.29
N ILE A 68 -38.97 11.90 7.51
CA ILE A 68 -37.90 11.49 6.58
C ILE A 68 -36.75 10.83 7.34
N LEU A 69 -36.30 11.42 8.45
CA LEU A 69 -35.25 10.86 9.30
C LEU A 69 -35.68 9.50 9.90
N ARG A 70 -36.95 9.33 10.28
CA ARG A 70 -37.50 8.07 10.81
C ARG A 70 -37.54 6.97 9.74
N GLN A 71 -38.03 7.27 8.54
CA GLN A 71 -38.07 6.33 7.42
C GLN A 71 -36.66 5.94 6.98
N TRP A 72 -35.74 6.91 6.86
CA TRP A 72 -34.32 6.65 6.56
C TRP A 72 -33.65 5.75 7.61
N LYS A 73 -33.92 5.98 8.90
CA LYS A 73 -33.47 5.10 10.00
C LYS A 73 -34.11 3.71 10.01
N GLN A 74 -35.32 3.56 9.47
CA GLN A 74 -35.97 2.25 9.31
C GLN A 74 -35.35 1.47 8.15
N ASN A 75 -35.13 2.11 7.00
CA ASN A 75 -34.45 1.52 5.84
C ASN A 75 -32.99 1.14 6.17
N ALA A 76 -32.30 1.94 6.99
CA ALA A 76 -30.95 1.61 7.49
C ALA A 76 -30.91 0.45 8.50
N LYS A 77 -32.03 0.12 9.18
CA LYS A 77 -32.13 -0.98 10.16
C LYS A 77 -32.54 -2.30 9.49
N PHE A 78 -31.77 -2.74 8.49
CA PHE A 78 -32.05 -3.99 7.81
C PHE A 78 -31.94 -5.20 8.75
N ARG A 79 -32.91 -6.12 8.63
CA ARG A 79 -32.91 -7.41 9.34
C ARG A 79 -32.18 -8.43 8.47
N LEU A 80 -31.19 -9.11 9.04
CA LEU A 80 -30.40 -10.15 8.39
C LEU A 80 -30.35 -11.38 9.29
N THR A 81 -30.77 -12.52 8.77
CA THR A 81 -30.85 -13.81 9.48
C THR A 81 -30.21 -14.92 8.64
N ASN A 82 -29.66 -15.94 9.30
CA ASN A 82 -28.95 -17.03 8.63
C ASN A 82 -29.91 -17.99 7.92
N GLN A 83 -29.55 -18.42 6.71
CA GLN A 83 -29.68 -19.83 6.29
C GLN A 83 -28.36 -20.32 5.70
N THR A 84 -28.15 -21.63 5.70
CA THR A 84 -26.83 -22.27 5.60
C THR A 84 -26.57 -22.96 4.26
N ARG A 85 -25.31 -22.88 3.81
CA ARG A 85 -24.62 -24.03 3.20
C ARG A 85 -23.12 -23.97 3.51
N SER A 86 -22.43 -25.07 3.22
CA SER A 86 -21.06 -25.33 3.66
C SER A 86 -20.01 -24.50 2.91
N ASP A 87 -18.81 -24.38 3.48
CA ASP A 87 -17.64 -25.15 3.01
C ASP A 87 -16.46 -25.06 4.00
N SER A 88 -15.44 -25.88 3.78
CA SER A 88 -14.37 -26.24 4.74
C SER A 88 -13.26 -25.18 4.89
N PRO A 89 -12.49 -25.20 6.01
CA PRO A 89 -11.50 -24.17 6.29
C PRO A 89 -10.13 -24.44 5.66
N ASP A 90 -9.69 -23.58 4.75
CA ASP A 90 -8.48 -22.76 4.94
C ASP A 90 -8.37 -21.67 3.86
N SER A 91 -7.57 -20.63 4.09
CA SER A 91 -7.42 -19.45 3.20
C SER A 91 -8.75 -18.79 2.78
N SER A 92 -9.28 -17.88 3.62
CA SER A 92 -10.55 -17.20 3.38
C SER A 92 -10.51 -16.17 2.24
N THR A 93 -10.56 -16.65 1.00
CA THR A 93 -11.01 -15.86 -0.16
C THR A 93 -12.49 -15.51 0.02
N PHE A 94 -12.87 -14.25 -0.15
CA PHE A 94 -14.24 -13.79 0.10
C PHE A 94 -15.15 -14.11 -1.11
N THR A 95 -15.70 -15.32 -1.16
CA THR A 95 -16.63 -15.73 -2.22
C THR A 95 -17.97 -14.99 -2.10
N PHE A 96 -18.43 -14.34 -3.16
CA PHE A 96 -19.64 -13.49 -3.14
C PHE A 96 -20.92 -14.30 -2.88
N THR A 97 -20.87 -15.62 -3.10
CA THR A 97 -21.90 -16.60 -2.72
C THR A 97 -22.10 -16.78 -1.20
N SER A 98 -21.19 -16.28 -0.35
CA SER A 98 -21.26 -16.43 1.12
C SER A 98 -21.77 -15.18 1.88
N ILE A 99 -22.21 -14.16 1.15
CA ILE A 99 -22.85 -12.96 1.71
C ILE A 99 -24.25 -13.34 2.24
N PRO A 100 -24.69 -12.85 3.42
CA PRO A 100 -26.02 -13.17 3.95
C PRO A 100 -27.13 -12.73 2.98
N VAL A 101 -27.93 -13.70 2.55
CA VAL A 101 -29.12 -13.48 1.71
C VAL A 101 -30.08 -12.53 2.41
N LEU A 102 -30.72 -11.64 1.64
CA LEU A 102 -31.75 -10.73 2.14
C LEU A 102 -32.99 -11.56 2.52
N ASP A 103 -33.13 -11.89 3.80
CA ASP A 103 -34.11 -12.87 4.25
C ASP A 103 -35.54 -12.29 4.27
N THR A 104 -36.36 -12.69 3.30
CA THR A 104 -37.75 -12.25 3.10
C THR A 104 -38.75 -12.91 4.08
N ASN A 105 -38.28 -13.45 5.21
CA ASN A 105 -39.06 -14.16 6.24
C ASN A 105 -40.15 -13.33 6.98
N THR A 106 -40.55 -12.16 6.49
CA THR A 106 -41.82 -11.49 6.85
C THR A 106 -42.89 -11.53 5.76
N ASN A 107 -42.55 -11.92 4.51
CA ASN A 107 -43.49 -12.25 3.43
C ASN A 107 -42.75 -12.94 2.26
N LYS A 108 -42.69 -14.28 2.26
CA LYS A 108 -41.89 -15.06 1.28
C LYS A 108 -42.27 -14.89 -0.20
N ASN A 109 -43.44 -14.34 -0.49
CA ASN A 109 -43.97 -14.17 -1.86
C ASN A 109 -43.95 -12.72 -2.37
N LYS A 110 -43.34 -11.76 -1.64
CA LYS A 110 -43.24 -10.38 -2.14
C LYS A 110 -41.90 -10.18 -2.89
N PRO A 111 -41.89 -9.78 -4.17
CA PRO A 111 -40.65 -9.44 -4.87
C PRO A 111 -39.99 -8.21 -4.23
N LEU A 112 -38.65 -8.19 -4.28
CA LEU A 112 -37.86 -7.05 -3.80
C LEU A 112 -38.24 -5.78 -4.56
N THR A 113 -38.48 -4.68 -3.86
CA THR A 113 -38.70 -3.39 -4.51
C THR A 113 -37.43 -2.89 -5.18
N LEU A 114 -37.53 -1.90 -6.08
CA LEU A 114 -36.34 -1.31 -6.71
C LEU A 114 -35.39 -0.74 -5.64
N ASP A 115 -35.92 -0.06 -4.62
CA ASP A 115 -35.17 0.45 -3.47
C ASP A 115 -34.44 -0.66 -2.69
N ASP A 116 -35.06 -1.83 -2.48
CA ASP A 116 -34.42 -2.99 -1.85
C ASP A 116 -33.24 -3.50 -2.71
N GLN A 117 -33.41 -3.54 -4.02
CA GLN A 117 -32.40 -4.01 -4.97
C GLN A 117 -31.22 -3.02 -5.08
N VAL A 118 -31.49 -1.71 -5.10
CA VAL A 118 -30.48 -0.64 -5.01
C VAL A 118 -29.74 -0.72 -3.67
N THR A 119 -30.46 -0.88 -2.56
CA THR A 119 -29.85 -1.02 -1.22
C THR A 119 -28.96 -2.26 -1.13
N LYS A 120 -29.40 -3.39 -1.70
CA LYS A 120 -28.58 -4.61 -1.84
C LYS A 120 -27.32 -4.33 -2.67
N ALA A 121 -27.44 -3.68 -3.82
CA ALA A 121 -26.31 -3.35 -4.69
C ALA A 121 -25.27 -2.47 -3.98
N GLU A 122 -25.73 -1.46 -3.23
CA GLU A 122 -24.86 -0.59 -2.44
C GLU A 122 -24.16 -1.32 -1.30
N ILE A 123 -24.85 -2.22 -0.60
CA ILE A 123 -24.26 -3.08 0.44
C ILE A 123 -23.18 -4.01 -0.16
N LEU A 124 -23.45 -4.65 -1.30
CA LEU A 124 -22.49 -5.51 -1.99
C LEU A 124 -21.22 -4.73 -2.39
N TRP A 125 -21.39 -3.51 -2.89
CA TRP A 125 -20.25 -2.64 -3.21
C TRP A 125 -19.49 -2.18 -1.95
N SER A 126 -20.17 -1.85 -0.86
CA SER A 126 -19.54 -1.54 0.43
C SER A 126 -18.73 -2.71 0.98
N LEU A 127 -19.20 -3.96 0.80
CA LEU A 127 -18.44 -5.15 1.19
C LEU A 127 -17.16 -5.31 0.36
N LYS A 128 -17.20 -5.19 -0.97
CA LYS A 128 -15.99 -5.25 -1.83
C LYS A 128 -14.99 -4.14 -1.48
N VAL A 129 -15.47 -2.92 -1.19
CA VAL A 129 -14.63 -1.78 -0.80
C VAL A 129 -13.95 -2.00 0.55
N ALA A 130 -14.66 -2.53 1.55
CA ALA A 130 -14.08 -2.87 2.85
C ALA A 130 -13.11 -4.06 2.76
N GLU A 131 -13.49 -5.12 2.05
CA GLU A 131 -12.73 -6.38 1.92
C GLU A 131 -11.41 -6.20 1.16
N LYS A 132 -11.41 -5.47 0.04
CA LYS A 132 -10.19 -5.15 -0.72
C LYS A 132 -9.47 -3.88 -0.22
N GLY A 133 -9.91 -3.27 0.90
CA GLY A 133 -9.25 -2.12 1.54
C GLY A 133 -9.21 -0.83 0.70
N LEU A 134 -10.22 -0.59 -0.14
CA LEU A 134 -10.23 0.49 -1.12
C LEU A 134 -10.58 1.85 -0.49
N SER A 135 -10.02 2.93 -1.04
CA SER A 135 -10.35 4.29 -0.59
C SER A 135 -11.79 4.63 -0.95
N TYR A 136 -12.57 5.13 0.01
CA TYR A 136 -13.98 5.50 -0.21
C TYR A 136 -14.15 6.56 -1.31
N LYS A 137 -13.13 7.42 -1.54
CA LYS A 137 -13.08 8.38 -2.65
C LYS A 137 -13.08 7.76 -4.06
N LEU A 138 -12.88 6.45 -4.16
CA LEU A 138 -13.10 5.72 -5.42
C LEU A 138 -14.56 5.85 -5.89
N CYS A 139 -15.49 5.97 -4.93
CA CYS A 139 -16.95 5.95 -5.12
C CYS A 139 -17.53 7.24 -5.69
N ASP A 140 -16.86 8.39 -5.52
CA ASP A 140 -17.44 9.71 -5.84
C ASP A 140 -17.81 9.86 -7.32
N GLU A 141 -17.15 9.11 -8.21
CA GLU A 141 -17.39 9.07 -9.66
C GLU A 141 -18.07 7.76 -10.13
N LEU A 142 -18.48 6.86 -9.21
CA LEU A 142 -18.98 5.53 -9.63
C LEU A 142 -20.38 5.56 -10.22
N ASN A 143 -21.26 6.45 -9.77
CA ASN A 143 -22.64 6.49 -10.26
C ASN A 143 -22.66 6.92 -11.74
N GLU A 144 -21.84 7.91 -12.12
CA GLU A 144 -21.61 8.32 -13.52
C GLU A 144 -20.96 7.20 -14.36
N LEU A 145 -19.98 6.48 -13.78
CA LEU A 145 -19.29 5.38 -14.44
C LEU A 145 -20.24 4.19 -14.71
N PHE A 146 -20.98 3.73 -13.70
CA PHE A 146 -21.94 2.65 -13.84
C PHE A 146 -23.07 3.05 -14.79
N SER A 147 -23.61 4.28 -14.72
CA SER A 147 -24.59 4.79 -15.69
C SER A 147 -24.04 4.81 -17.13
N SER A 148 -22.72 4.99 -17.30
CA SER A 148 -22.05 4.96 -18.60
C SER A 148 -21.75 3.54 -19.09
N MET A 149 -21.60 2.57 -18.18
CA MET A 149 -21.31 1.15 -18.46
C MET A 149 -22.60 0.35 -18.70
N PHE A 150 -23.61 0.54 -17.84
CA PHE A 150 -24.82 -0.27 -17.75
C PHE A 150 -26.09 0.61 -17.84
N PRO A 151 -26.28 1.36 -18.94
CA PRO A 151 -27.43 2.26 -19.13
C PRO A 151 -28.79 1.54 -19.26
N ASP A 152 -28.79 0.20 -19.29
CA ASP A 152 -29.97 -0.66 -19.32
C ASP A 152 -30.51 -1.00 -17.92
N SER A 153 -29.73 -0.81 -16.85
CA SER A 153 -30.15 -1.13 -15.48
C SER A 153 -30.96 -0.01 -14.81
N SER A 154 -32.17 -0.35 -14.39
CA SER A 154 -33.02 0.46 -13.52
C SER A 154 -32.44 0.63 -12.11
N ILE A 155 -31.68 -0.37 -11.64
CA ILE A 155 -30.97 -0.33 -10.36
C ILE A 155 -29.83 0.68 -10.43
N VAL A 156 -29.03 0.67 -11.50
CA VAL A 156 -27.95 1.65 -11.73
C VAL A 156 -28.48 3.07 -11.80
N GLY A 157 -29.62 3.29 -12.46
CA GLY A 157 -30.27 4.61 -12.53
C GLY A 157 -30.65 5.24 -11.18
N ASN A 158 -30.70 4.43 -10.10
CA ASN A 158 -31.00 4.86 -8.74
C ASN A 158 -29.82 4.65 -7.76
N PHE A 159 -28.74 4.02 -8.21
CA PHE A 159 -27.53 3.74 -7.43
C PHE A 159 -26.79 5.05 -7.11
N SER A 160 -26.58 5.33 -5.82
CA SER A 160 -26.22 6.68 -5.36
C SER A 160 -25.12 6.67 -4.30
N ILE A 161 -24.18 5.73 -4.40
CA ILE A 161 -23.07 5.61 -3.44
C ILE A 161 -21.96 6.62 -3.74
N GLN A 162 -21.42 7.24 -2.69
CA GLN A 162 -20.33 8.23 -2.69
C GLN A 162 -19.51 8.04 -1.41
N ALA A 163 -18.37 8.71 -1.24
CA ALA A 163 -17.50 8.51 -0.09
C ALA A 163 -18.21 8.72 1.28
N ASP A 164 -19.08 9.74 1.38
CA ASP A 164 -19.92 9.99 2.56
C ASP A 164 -20.87 8.80 2.85
N LYS A 165 -21.65 8.38 1.85
CA LYS A 165 -22.64 7.29 1.97
C LYS A 165 -21.96 5.95 2.26
N MET A 166 -20.85 5.67 1.57
CA MET A 166 -19.97 4.51 1.79
C MET A 166 -19.46 4.46 3.24
N SER A 167 -18.94 5.58 3.74
CA SER A 167 -18.49 5.69 5.12
C SER A 167 -19.61 5.39 6.10
N TYR A 168 -20.81 5.95 5.89
CA TYR A 168 -21.97 5.71 6.75
C TYR A 168 -22.46 4.26 6.72
N VAL A 169 -22.64 3.66 5.53
CA VAL A 169 -23.08 2.26 5.37
C VAL A 169 -22.12 1.30 6.08
N ILE A 170 -20.80 1.50 5.95
CA ILE A 170 -19.82 0.67 6.65
C ILE A 170 -19.84 0.91 8.17
N SER A 171 -19.82 2.17 8.62
CA SER A 171 -19.60 2.51 10.05
C SER A 171 -20.86 2.45 10.93
N HIS A 172 -22.05 2.69 10.37
CA HIS A 172 -23.31 2.75 11.11
C HIS A 172 -24.30 1.63 10.73
N GLY A 173 -24.17 1.03 9.54
CA GLY A 173 -24.93 -0.15 9.13
C GLY A 173 -24.19 -1.46 9.38
N LEU A 174 -23.24 -1.78 8.50
CA LEU A 174 -22.56 -3.08 8.44
C LEU A 174 -21.70 -3.37 9.68
N GLY A 175 -20.91 -2.40 10.15
CA GLY A 175 -20.07 -2.53 11.33
C GLY A 175 -20.87 -2.91 12.59
N PRO A 176 -21.88 -2.13 13.00
CA PRO A 176 -22.76 -2.46 14.11
C PRO A 176 -23.51 -3.78 13.94
N TYR A 177 -23.95 -4.12 12.71
CA TYR A 177 -24.57 -5.42 12.43
C TYR A 177 -23.60 -6.59 12.68
N PHE A 178 -22.40 -6.58 12.08
CA PHE A 178 -21.42 -7.65 12.25
C PHE A 178 -20.90 -7.73 13.69
N LYS A 179 -20.74 -6.60 14.37
CA LYS A 179 -20.44 -6.56 15.81
C LYS A 179 -21.55 -7.24 16.61
N LYS A 180 -22.82 -6.92 16.34
CA LYS A 180 -23.95 -7.58 17.01
C LYS A 180 -23.96 -9.10 16.74
N LYS A 181 -23.80 -9.55 15.49
CA LYS A 181 -23.75 -11.00 15.18
C LYS A 181 -22.60 -11.71 15.91
N LEU A 182 -21.45 -11.06 16.08
CA LEU A 182 -20.35 -11.58 16.91
C LEU A 182 -20.74 -11.69 18.39
N ILE A 183 -21.28 -10.63 18.98
CA ILE A 183 -21.65 -10.59 20.40
C ILE A 183 -22.77 -11.60 20.72
N ASP A 184 -23.75 -11.75 19.83
CA ASP A 184 -24.85 -12.71 19.97
C ASP A 184 -24.41 -14.17 19.73
N ASP A 185 -23.24 -14.42 19.14
CA ASP A 185 -22.60 -15.75 19.08
C ASP A 185 -21.78 -16.01 20.36
N VAL A 186 -20.94 -15.05 20.77
CA VAL A 186 -20.09 -15.16 21.98
C VAL A 186 -20.90 -15.25 23.27
N LYS A 187 -22.08 -14.63 23.37
CA LYS A 187 -22.96 -14.78 24.55
C LYS A 187 -23.41 -16.23 24.80
N LYS A 188 -23.49 -17.05 23.74
CA LYS A 188 -23.96 -18.45 23.79
C LYS A 188 -22.91 -19.44 24.26
N VAL A 189 -21.60 -19.17 24.06
CA VAL A 189 -20.54 -20.05 24.58
C VAL A 189 -20.41 -19.94 26.09
N ASP A 190 -19.93 -20.98 26.77
CA ASP A 190 -19.60 -20.91 28.19
C ASP A 190 -18.31 -20.08 28.43
N LYS A 191 -17.28 -20.32 27.62
CA LYS A 191 -15.97 -19.69 27.75
C LYS A 191 -15.43 -19.10 26.45
N PHE A 192 -14.76 -17.96 26.56
CA PHE A 192 -14.02 -17.32 25.46
C PHE A 192 -12.68 -16.75 25.95
N VAL A 193 -11.75 -16.53 25.03
CA VAL A 193 -10.42 -15.93 25.29
C VAL A 193 -10.38 -14.56 24.62
N LEU A 194 -9.97 -13.53 25.37
CA LEU A 194 -9.67 -12.21 24.83
C LEU A 194 -8.19 -12.17 24.43
N ILE A 195 -7.92 -12.11 23.13
CA ILE A 195 -6.59 -11.84 22.60
C ILE A 195 -6.50 -10.33 22.37
N PHE A 196 -5.39 -9.71 22.76
CA PHE A 196 -5.14 -8.31 22.44
C PHE A 196 -3.71 -8.10 21.96
N ASP A 197 -3.52 -7.11 21.09
CA ASP A 197 -2.21 -6.68 20.59
C ASP A 197 -2.15 -5.14 20.57
N GLU A 198 -0.99 -4.56 20.86
CA GLU A 198 -0.78 -3.11 20.81
C GLU A 198 0.13 -2.76 19.63
N GLN A 199 -0.47 -2.20 18.58
CA GLN A 199 0.25 -1.75 17.40
C GLN A 199 0.23 -0.23 17.25
N THR A 200 1.23 0.30 16.55
CA THR A 200 1.21 1.69 16.07
C THR A 200 0.63 1.70 14.65
N ASN A 201 -0.52 2.35 14.47
CA ASN A 201 -1.23 2.34 13.20
C ASN A 201 -0.64 3.35 12.18
N ASN A 202 -1.18 3.35 10.96
CA ASN A 202 -0.71 4.21 9.86
C ASN A 202 -0.86 5.73 10.12
N GLN A 203 -1.61 6.16 11.15
CA GLN A 203 -1.66 7.56 11.62
C GLN A 203 -0.62 7.87 12.70
N ASN A 204 0.27 6.92 13.01
CA ASN A 204 1.22 6.95 14.12
C ASN A 204 0.55 7.12 15.50
N LYS A 205 -0.64 6.53 15.68
CA LYS A 205 -1.34 6.44 16.96
C LYS A 205 -1.18 5.03 17.52
N LYS A 206 -1.07 4.88 18.85
CA LYS A 206 -1.19 3.57 19.50
C LYS A 206 -2.62 3.06 19.31
N GLN A 207 -2.76 1.78 19.03
CA GLN A 207 -4.03 1.11 18.78
C GLN A 207 -3.99 -0.26 19.45
N LEU A 208 -4.90 -0.45 20.40
CA LEU A 208 -5.17 -1.74 21.02
C LEU A 208 -6.23 -2.44 20.18
N ASP A 209 -5.85 -3.53 19.52
CA ASP A 209 -6.80 -4.38 18.79
C ASP A 209 -7.18 -5.57 19.66
N MET A 210 -8.49 -5.76 19.84
CA MET A 210 -9.08 -6.85 20.61
C MET A 210 -9.77 -7.86 19.69
N LEU A 211 -9.45 -9.14 19.90
CA LEU A 211 -10.04 -10.27 19.20
C LEU A 211 -10.61 -11.26 20.22
N LEU A 212 -11.77 -11.84 19.92
CA LEU A 212 -12.38 -12.90 20.71
C LEU A 212 -12.10 -14.24 20.04
N ARG A 213 -11.51 -15.18 20.80
CA ARG A 213 -11.34 -16.58 20.42
C ARG A 213 -12.35 -17.43 21.18
N TYR A 214 -13.15 -18.19 20.46
CA TYR A 214 -14.22 -19.03 21.03
C TYR A 214 -14.60 -20.16 20.06
N TRP A 215 -15.34 -21.15 20.55
CA TRP A 215 -15.94 -22.19 19.71
C TRP A 215 -17.24 -21.66 19.07
N SER A 216 -17.27 -21.47 17.76
CA SER A 216 -18.49 -21.01 17.07
C SER A 216 -19.32 -22.20 16.62
N ASN A 217 -20.53 -22.32 17.17
CA ASN A 217 -21.48 -23.36 16.80
C ASN A 217 -21.98 -23.21 15.35
N GLU A 218 -21.91 -22.01 14.76
CA GLU A 218 -22.18 -21.77 13.33
C GLU A 218 -21.11 -22.38 12.41
N LYS A 219 -19.86 -22.51 12.89
CA LYS A 219 -18.71 -23.01 12.12
C LYS A 219 -18.13 -24.35 12.60
N GLN A 220 -18.68 -24.94 13.67
CA GLN A 220 -18.20 -26.18 14.30
C GLN A 220 -16.67 -26.21 14.52
N SER A 221 -16.12 -25.07 14.93
CA SER A 221 -14.67 -24.86 15.04
C SER A 221 -14.32 -23.69 15.97
N VAL A 222 -13.07 -23.68 16.45
CA VAL A 222 -12.51 -22.53 17.18
C VAL A 222 -12.22 -21.40 16.20
N VAL A 223 -12.91 -20.27 16.35
CA VAL A 223 -12.74 -19.08 15.51
C VAL A 223 -11.96 -18.00 16.26
N ASN A 224 -11.19 -17.20 15.52
CA ASN A 224 -10.69 -15.90 15.97
C ASN A 224 -11.53 -14.83 15.26
N ARG A 225 -12.13 -13.89 16.00
CA ARG A 225 -12.94 -12.80 15.44
C ARG A 225 -12.49 -11.47 16.01
N PHE A 226 -12.21 -10.51 15.13
CA PHE A 226 -12.01 -9.12 15.53
C PHE A 226 -13.26 -8.58 16.24
N TYR A 227 -13.06 -7.94 17.39
CA TYR A 227 -14.12 -7.42 18.24
C TYR A 227 -14.17 -5.89 18.24
N LYS A 228 -13.04 -5.23 18.54
CA LYS A 228 -12.96 -3.75 18.66
C LYS A 228 -11.50 -3.30 18.59
N SER A 229 -11.25 -2.19 17.90
CA SER A 229 -10.02 -1.39 18.03
C SER A 229 -10.27 -0.24 18.99
N VAL A 230 -9.28 0.10 19.81
CA VAL A 230 -9.30 1.32 20.63
C VAL A 230 -8.01 2.11 20.40
N ILE A 231 -8.15 3.38 20.02
CA ILE A 231 -6.99 4.28 19.94
C ILE A 231 -6.57 4.62 21.37
N LEU A 232 -5.31 4.35 21.69
CA LEU A 232 -4.70 4.69 22.96
C LEU A 232 -3.80 5.92 22.80
N GLY A 233 -3.77 6.73 23.86
CA GLY A 233 -2.64 7.56 24.18
C GLY A 233 -1.62 6.76 24.99
N HIS A 234 -1.34 7.19 26.22
CA HIS A 234 -0.52 6.44 27.16
C HIS A 234 -1.17 5.11 27.57
N ALA A 235 -0.61 4.01 27.06
CA ALA A 235 -1.03 2.63 27.33
C ALA A 235 -0.57 2.15 28.72
N TYR A 236 -1.26 2.60 29.78
CA TYR A 236 -1.10 2.05 31.12
C TYR A 236 -2.01 0.84 31.35
N ALA A 237 -1.55 -0.15 32.12
CA ALA A 237 -2.30 -1.37 32.42
C ALA A 237 -3.68 -1.10 33.05
N LYS A 238 -3.77 -0.07 33.93
CA LYS A 238 -5.06 0.40 34.47
C LYS A 238 -6.00 0.89 33.36
N THR A 239 -5.53 1.81 32.52
CA THR A 239 -6.33 2.39 31.42
C THR A 239 -6.86 1.30 30.48
N ILE A 240 -6.03 0.30 30.13
CA ILE A 240 -6.46 -0.82 29.29
C ILE A 240 -7.51 -1.71 30.01
N ARG A 241 -7.30 -2.01 31.30
CA ARG A 241 -8.25 -2.78 32.11
C ARG A 241 -9.60 -2.08 32.19
N ASP A 242 -9.59 -0.78 32.44
CA ASP A 242 -10.79 0.05 32.56
C ASP A 242 -11.57 0.04 31.21
N ILE A 243 -10.87 0.20 30.07
CA ILE A 243 -11.43 0.10 28.70
C ILE A 243 -12.02 -1.27 28.38
N ILE A 244 -11.39 -2.36 28.82
CA ILE A 244 -11.89 -3.73 28.62
C ILE A 244 -13.19 -3.95 29.39
N ILE A 245 -13.24 -3.56 30.67
CA ILE A 245 -14.44 -3.68 31.52
C ILE A 245 -15.59 -2.83 30.94
N GLU A 246 -15.33 -1.58 30.56
CA GLU A 246 -16.33 -0.70 29.94
C GLU A 246 -16.90 -1.31 28.65
N SER A 247 -16.03 -1.84 27.79
CA SER A 247 -16.43 -2.47 26.53
C SER A 247 -17.26 -3.73 26.78
N PHE A 248 -16.82 -4.62 27.69
CA PHE A 248 -17.56 -5.83 28.05
C PHE A 248 -18.93 -5.49 28.65
N THR A 249 -18.99 -4.49 29.54
CA THR A 249 -20.24 -4.01 30.15
C THR A 249 -21.20 -3.48 29.10
N THR A 250 -20.70 -2.62 28.20
CA THR A 250 -21.49 -2.00 27.12
C THR A 250 -22.08 -3.03 26.15
N ASP A 251 -21.29 -4.05 25.78
CA ASP A 251 -21.76 -5.11 24.87
C ASP A 251 -22.48 -6.26 25.60
N GLY A 252 -22.53 -6.25 26.93
CA GLY A 252 -23.14 -7.30 27.75
C GLY A 252 -22.38 -8.63 27.74
N LEU A 253 -21.06 -8.59 27.60
CA LEU A 253 -20.19 -9.77 27.76
C LEU A 253 -19.89 -9.98 29.25
N ASN A 254 -20.26 -11.16 29.77
CA ASN A 254 -20.01 -11.51 31.17
C ASN A 254 -18.50 -11.79 31.39
N LEU A 255 -17.88 -11.07 32.32
CA LEU A 255 -16.46 -11.22 32.63
C LEU A 255 -16.10 -12.61 33.18
N ASN A 256 -16.99 -13.28 33.91
CA ASN A 256 -16.79 -14.67 34.37
C ASN A 256 -16.80 -15.72 33.23
N LYS A 257 -17.21 -15.34 32.01
CA LYS A 257 -17.06 -16.17 30.80
C LYS A 257 -15.71 -15.97 30.10
N LEU A 258 -14.91 -14.98 30.50
CA LEU A 258 -13.51 -14.89 30.08
C LEU A 258 -12.74 -16.07 30.70
N LEU A 259 -11.93 -16.75 29.88
CA LEU A 259 -11.11 -17.88 30.30
C LEU A 259 -9.64 -17.47 30.52
N MET A 260 -9.10 -16.66 29.62
CA MET A 260 -7.68 -16.30 29.57
C MET A 260 -7.52 -15.00 28.80
N LEU A 261 -6.46 -14.24 29.10
CA LEU A 261 -5.94 -13.18 28.22
C LEU A 261 -4.83 -13.74 27.31
N GLY A 262 -5.04 -13.68 26.00
CA GLY A 262 -4.00 -13.99 25.01
C GLY A 262 -3.06 -12.79 24.85
N ARG A 263 -1.93 -12.81 25.57
CA ARG A 263 -0.92 -11.75 25.60
C ARG A 263 0.52 -12.23 25.32
N ASP A 264 1.41 -11.29 25.08
CA ASP A 264 2.86 -11.45 25.06
C ASP A 264 3.50 -11.19 26.46
N ASN A 265 4.79 -10.86 26.52
CA ASN A 265 5.61 -10.80 27.74
C ASN A 265 5.86 -9.43 28.44
N PRO A 266 5.56 -8.24 27.90
CA PRO A 266 5.82 -6.97 28.60
C PRO A 266 5.14 -6.89 29.97
N ASN A 267 5.84 -6.30 30.94
CA ASN A 267 5.36 -6.15 32.32
C ASN A 267 4.00 -5.43 32.42
N ILE A 268 3.68 -4.54 31.47
CA ILE A 268 2.38 -3.86 31.36
C ILE A 268 1.24 -4.88 31.12
N ASN A 269 1.48 -5.87 30.26
CA ASN A 269 0.49 -6.86 29.86
C ASN A 269 0.33 -7.95 30.92
N ILE A 270 1.39 -8.30 31.65
CA ILE A 270 1.32 -9.12 32.88
C ILE A 270 0.55 -8.36 33.98
N SER A 271 0.81 -7.06 34.16
CA SER A 271 0.07 -6.23 35.12
C SER A 271 -1.41 -6.13 34.77
N LEU A 272 -1.75 -6.04 33.48
CA LEU A 272 -3.12 -6.05 32.98
C LEU A 272 -3.84 -7.37 33.28
N GLU A 273 -3.17 -8.52 33.10
CA GLU A 273 -3.73 -9.83 33.47
C GLU A 273 -4.07 -9.89 34.96
N ASN A 274 -3.13 -9.50 35.83
CA ASN A 274 -3.37 -9.43 37.28
C ASN A 274 -4.53 -8.49 37.63
N LEU A 275 -4.64 -7.34 36.95
CA LEU A 275 -5.70 -6.35 37.19
C LEU A 275 -7.09 -6.77 36.67
N ILE A 276 -7.18 -7.73 35.74
CA ILE A 276 -8.42 -8.34 35.27
C ILE A 276 -8.79 -9.55 36.15
N ASP A 277 -7.83 -10.39 36.52
CA ASP A 277 -8.03 -11.53 37.42
C ASP A 277 -8.52 -11.08 38.82
N VAL A 278 -7.99 -9.98 39.35
CA VAL A 278 -8.51 -9.33 40.57
C VAL A 278 -9.98 -8.92 40.42
N GLU A 279 -10.42 -8.51 39.23
CA GLU A 279 -11.82 -8.13 38.99
C GLU A 279 -12.73 -9.36 38.88
N MET A 280 -12.26 -10.43 38.21
CA MET A 280 -12.96 -11.71 38.15
C MET A 280 -13.11 -12.35 39.53
N LYS A 281 -12.09 -12.23 40.39
CA LYS A 281 -12.12 -12.77 41.77
C LYS A 281 -13.20 -12.13 42.64
N LYS A 282 -13.51 -10.83 42.45
CA LYS A 282 -14.68 -10.19 43.10
C LYS A 282 -16.02 -10.78 42.66
N GLN A 283 -16.06 -11.36 41.45
CA GLN A 283 -17.25 -11.96 40.84
C GLN A 283 -17.28 -13.49 41.00
N GLY A 284 -16.35 -14.08 41.74
CA GLY A 284 -16.25 -15.53 41.97
C GLY A 284 -15.56 -16.32 40.84
N GLY A 285 -14.92 -15.65 39.88
CA GLY A 285 -14.12 -16.27 38.82
C GLY A 285 -12.60 -16.07 39.00
N CYS A 286 -11.81 -16.60 38.06
CA CYS A 286 -10.38 -16.33 37.93
C CYS A 286 -9.93 -16.52 36.47
N LEU A 287 -8.78 -15.96 36.10
CA LEU A 287 -8.15 -16.25 34.81
C LEU A 287 -7.33 -17.56 34.86
N LEU A 288 -7.35 -18.31 33.76
CA LEU A 288 -6.47 -19.45 33.52
C LEU A 288 -5.15 -18.97 32.90
N THR A 289 -4.17 -18.64 33.74
CA THR A 289 -2.84 -18.21 33.28
C THR A 289 -2.00 -19.41 32.83
N ILE A 290 -1.97 -19.67 31.52
CA ILE A 290 -1.16 -20.75 30.90
C ILE A 290 0.29 -20.29 30.61
N GLY A 291 0.58 -19.00 30.73
CA GLY A 291 1.92 -18.43 30.49
C GLY A 291 1.87 -17.19 29.60
N SER A 292 2.56 -17.21 28.46
CA SER A 292 2.56 -16.12 27.49
C SER A 292 2.64 -16.65 26.05
N CYS A 293 2.52 -15.77 25.06
CA CYS A 293 2.57 -16.14 23.66
C CYS A 293 3.79 -17.00 23.28
N ASN A 294 3.55 -18.31 23.04
CA ASN A 294 4.56 -19.31 22.68
C ASN A 294 5.46 -18.86 21.50
N ILE A 295 4.92 -18.10 20.54
CA ILE A 295 5.67 -17.57 19.40
C ILE A 295 6.77 -16.60 19.87
N HIS A 296 6.49 -15.77 20.89
CA HIS A 296 7.50 -14.89 21.49
C HIS A 296 8.54 -15.66 22.32
N ILE A 297 8.18 -16.77 22.94
CA ILE A 297 9.12 -17.65 23.65
C ILE A 297 10.10 -18.27 22.64
N VAL A 298 9.60 -18.90 21.57
CA VAL A 298 10.42 -19.51 20.50
C VAL A 298 11.27 -18.45 19.78
N HIS A 299 10.70 -17.28 19.47
CA HIS A 299 11.43 -16.14 18.91
C HIS A 299 12.64 -15.77 19.80
N ASN A 300 12.41 -15.56 21.10
CA ASN A 300 13.45 -15.07 22.00
C ASN A 300 14.54 -16.13 22.24
N ALA A 301 14.15 -17.41 22.36
CA ALA A 301 15.10 -18.51 22.45
C ALA A 301 16.01 -18.59 21.21
N PHE A 302 15.43 -18.54 20.01
CA PHE A 302 16.18 -18.61 18.76
C PHE A 302 17.06 -17.37 18.53
N LYS A 303 16.54 -16.17 18.80
CA LYS A 303 17.31 -14.91 18.80
C LYS A 303 18.53 -15.00 19.71
N ASN A 304 18.33 -15.37 20.97
CA ASN A 304 19.40 -15.42 21.94
C ASN A 304 20.43 -16.50 21.58
N GLY A 305 19.99 -17.66 21.07
CA GLY A 305 20.87 -18.73 20.59
C GLY A 305 21.83 -18.27 19.48
N ILE A 306 21.33 -17.56 18.46
CA ILE A 306 22.18 -17.05 17.36
C ILE A 306 23.10 -15.90 17.83
N LEU A 307 22.62 -15.01 18.71
CA LEU A 307 23.46 -13.96 19.28
C LEU A 307 24.58 -14.54 20.17
N SER A 308 24.28 -15.60 20.94
CA SER A 308 25.27 -16.31 21.76
C SER A 308 26.25 -17.15 20.93
N SER A 309 25.86 -17.68 19.77
CA SER A 309 26.76 -18.46 18.90
C SER A 309 27.83 -17.59 18.22
N LYS A 310 27.58 -16.29 18.08
CA LYS A 310 28.45 -15.32 17.36
C LYS A 310 28.73 -15.73 15.91
N TRP A 311 27.79 -16.42 15.26
CA TRP A 311 27.93 -16.82 13.85
C TRP A 311 27.55 -15.71 12.86
N TYR A 312 26.98 -14.58 13.34
CA TYR A 312 26.58 -13.40 12.55
C TYR A 312 25.68 -13.70 11.34
N VAL A 313 24.94 -14.81 11.35
CA VAL A 313 24.09 -15.27 10.25
C VAL A 313 22.97 -14.27 9.95
N ASP A 314 22.43 -13.64 10.98
CA ASP A 314 21.44 -12.58 10.89
C ASP A 314 22.00 -11.31 10.22
N SER A 315 23.21 -10.87 10.62
CA SER A 315 23.92 -9.77 9.97
C SER A 315 24.20 -10.09 8.49
N PHE A 316 24.75 -11.27 8.20
CA PHE A 316 25.00 -11.72 6.82
C PHE A 316 23.73 -11.75 5.96
N CYS A 317 22.60 -12.26 6.49
CA CYS A 317 21.33 -12.25 5.76
C CYS A 317 20.83 -10.82 5.48
N LEU A 318 20.99 -9.90 6.43
CA LEU A 318 20.61 -8.48 6.29
C LEU A 318 21.49 -7.75 5.29
N ASP A 319 22.80 -7.96 5.35
CA ASP A 319 23.79 -7.33 4.47
C ASP A 319 23.68 -7.86 3.04
N LEU A 320 23.54 -9.18 2.87
CA LEU A 320 23.33 -9.82 1.57
C LEU A 320 22.01 -9.35 0.92
N TYR A 321 20.92 -9.32 1.68
CA TYR A 321 19.64 -8.76 1.21
C TYR A 321 19.77 -7.29 0.80
N SER A 322 20.45 -6.47 1.62
CA SER A 322 20.64 -5.04 1.37
C SER A 322 21.56 -4.78 0.18
N TRP A 323 22.60 -5.61 0.00
CA TRP A 323 23.55 -5.55 -1.11
C TRP A 323 22.85 -5.63 -2.47
N PHE A 324 21.91 -6.56 -2.61
CA PHE A 324 21.11 -6.72 -3.83
C PHE A 324 19.94 -5.73 -3.91
N LYS A 325 19.18 -5.54 -2.82
CA LYS A 325 18.05 -4.59 -2.81
C LYS A 325 18.47 -3.19 -3.22
N CYS A 326 19.61 -2.70 -2.72
CA CYS A 326 20.05 -1.33 -2.97
C CYS A 326 20.68 -1.11 -4.36
N SER A 327 20.71 -2.11 -5.25
CA SER A 327 21.17 -1.93 -6.64
C SER A 327 20.51 -2.90 -7.62
N PRO A 328 19.59 -2.42 -8.48
CA PRO A 328 19.04 -3.19 -9.60
C PRO A 328 20.13 -3.78 -10.52
N ALA A 329 21.23 -3.04 -10.73
CA ALA A 329 22.35 -3.48 -11.56
C ALA A 329 23.03 -4.73 -10.97
N ARG A 330 23.18 -4.82 -9.65
CA ARG A 330 23.73 -6.04 -9.01
C ARG A 330 22.79 -7.24 -9.10
N GLN A 331 21.49 -7.00 -9.20
CA GLN A 331 20.50 -8.05 -9.43
C GLN A 331 20.56 -8.53 -10.89
N GLU A 332 20.82 -7.65 -11.86
CA GLU A 332 21.14 -8.04 -13.24
C GLU A 332 22.49 -8.77 -13.33
N ASP A 333 23.56 -8.25 -12.74
CA ASP A 333 24.88 -8.91 -12.73
C ASP A 333 24.78 -10.36 -12.22
N TYR A 334 24.08 -10.54 -11.09
CA TYR A 334 23.80 -11.86 -10.52
C TYR A 334 22.87 -12.69 -11.41
N LYS A 335 21.87 -12.06 -12.04
CA LYS A 335 20.96 -12.74 -12.97
C LYS A 335 21.73 -13.28 -14.19
N ASN A 336 22.56 -12.47 -14.84
CA ASN A 336 23.36 -12.87 -16.00
C ASN A 336 24.28 -14.05 -15.63
N VAL A 337 24.96 -13.96 -14.48
CA VAL A 337 25.78 -15.06 -13.92
C VAL A 337 24.94 -16.30 -13.55
N SER A 338 23.62 -16.16 -13.32
CA SER A 338 22.72 -17.29 -13.06
C SER A 338 22.10 -17.88 -14.33
N GLU A 339 21.90 -17.10 -15.40
CA GLU A 339 21.48 -17.58 -16.72
C GLU A 339 22.64 -18.30 -17.44
N ASP A 340 23.90 -17.89 -17.20
CA ASP A 340 25.11 -18.64 -17.61
C ASP A 340 25.30 -19.99 -16.89
N ILE A 341 24.55 -20.24 -15.82
CA ILE A 341 24.65 -21.46 -14.98
C ILE A 341 23.26 -22.01 -14.65
N ASP A 342 22.65 -22.61 -15.69
CA ASP A 342 21.39 -23.36 -15.70
C ASP A 342 20.92 -23.93 -14.34
N SER A 343 19.60 -23.93 -14.17
CA SER A 343 18.81 -24.41 -13.01
C SER A 343 18.49 -23.42 -11.87
N VAL A 344 18.98 -22.17 -11.88
CA VAL A 344 18.60 -21.20 -10.83
C VAL A 344 17.31 -20.47 -11.21
N MET A 345 16.17 -20.95 -10.71
CA MET A 345 14.93 -20.15 -10.73
C MET A 345 15.16 -18.78 -10.07
N GLU A 346 14.54 -17.71 -10.58
CA GLU A 346 14.68 -16.30 -10.13
C GLU A 346 14.11 -16.08 -8.70
N LYS A 347 14.74 -16.72 -7.71
CA LYS A 347 14.37 -16.79 -6.31
C LYS A 347 14.98 -15.61 -5.54
N ALA A 348 14.34 -14.45 -5.61
CA ALA A 348 14.75 -13.26 -4.87
C ALA A 348 15.04 -13.55 -3.37
N ILE A 349 16.12 -12.96 -2.85
CA ILE A 349 16.53 -13.08 -1.44
C ILE A 349 15.47 -12.41 -0.55
N LEU A 350 15.04 -13.12 0.49
CA LEU A 350 14.00 -12.67 1.40
C LEU A 350 14.58 -11.72 2.47
N TYR A 351 13.81 -10.70 2.85
CA TYR A 351 14.20 -9.81 3.94
C TYR A 351 14.13 -10.53 5.29
N PHE A 352 15.25 -10.59 6.00
CA PHE A 352 15.22 -11.00 7.41
C PHE A 352 14.72 -9.85 8.30
N SER A 353 13.67 -10.09 9.07
CA SER A 353 13.15 -9.13 10.04
C SER A 353 13.64 -9.46 11.46
N ILE A 354 14.43 -8.56 12.04
CA ILE A 354 14.98 -8.68 13.41
C ILE A 354 13.86 -8.73 14.47
N THR A 355 12.63 -8.31 14.14
CA THR A 355 11.45 -8.44 15.01
C THR A 355 10.62 -9.71 14.74
N ARG A 356 11.07 -10.62 13.86
CA ARG A 356 10.39 -11.90 13.55
C ARG A 356 11.40 -13.04 13.30
N TRP A 357 12.22 -13.36 14.30
CA TRP A 357 13.30 -14.36 14.22
C TRP A 357 12.89 -15.75 13.70
N VAL A 358 11.65 -16.19 13.96
CA VAL A 358 11.10 -17.46 13.43
C VAL A 358 11.06 -17.51 11.89
N LEU A 359 11.11 -16.35 11.21
CA LEU A 359 11.21 -16.27 9.75
C LEU A 359 12.64 -16.42 9.21
N LEU A 360 13.69 -16.42 10.05
CA LEU A 360 15.07 -16.55 9.58
C LEU A 360 15.29 -17.87 8.83
N GLY A 361 14.64 -18.97 9.27
CA GLY A 361 14.67 -20.27 8.57
C GLY A 361 14.38 -20.11 7.08
N LYS A 362 13.25 -19.51 6.71
CA LYS A 362 12.87 -19.28 5.31
C LYS A 362 13.85 -18.40 4.52
N VAL A 363 14.64 -17.56 5.18
CA VAL A 363 15.72 -16.76 4.55
C VAL A 363 16.97 -17.61 4.37
N ILE A 364 17.33 -18.42 5.37
CA ILE A 364 18.44 -19.38 5.31
C ILE A 364 18.16 -20.47 4.27
N ASP A 365 16.98 -21.09 4.27
CA ASP A 365 16.53 -22.08 3.27
C ASP A 365 16.70 -21.52 1.86
N ARG A 366 16.34 -20.24 1.65
CA ARG A 366 16.47 -19.52 0.37
C ARG A 366 17.92 -19.28 -0.05
N ILE A 367 18.86 -19.22 0.91
CA ILE A 367 20.31 -19.07 0.68
C ILE A 367 21.00 -20.45 0.57
N LEU A 368 20.50 -21.48 1.26
CA LEU A 368 20.97 -22.86 1.17
C LEU A 368 20.50 -23.55 -0.12
N ASP A 369 19.27 -23.27 -0.59
CA ASP A 369 18.77 -23.60 -1.94
C ASP A 369 19.78 -23.21 -3.04
N TRP A 370 20.49 -22.09 -2.85
CA TRP A 370 21.49 -21.57 -3.78
C TRP A 370 22.88 -22.23 -3.61
N LEU A 371 23.19 -22.76 -2.42
CA LEU A 371 24.46 -23.43 -2.11
C LEU A 371 24.43 -24.93 -2.40
N HIS A 372 23.26 -25.57 -2.41
CA HIS A 372 23.08 -27.00 -2.71
C HIS A 372 22.91 -27.28 -4.20
N ARG A 373 23.92 -26.94 -5.02
CA ARG A 373 24.04 -27.54 -6.36
C ARG A 373 24.36 -29.03 -6.25
N VAL A 374 23.64 -29.85 -7.01
CA VAL A 374 23.87 -31.29 -7.12
C VAL A 374 24.69 -31.64 -8.37
N ASP A 375 25.39 -32.77 -8.36
CA ASP A 375 26.01 -33.34 -9.57
C ASP A 375 25.05 -34.26 -10.35
N SER A 376 25.53 -34.81 -11.46
CA SER A 376 24.76 -35.70 -12.35
C SER A 376 24.27 -37.02 -11.72
N ASN A 377 24.65 -37.33 -10.47
CA ASN A 377 24.14 -38.44 -9.68
C ASN A 377 23.20 -38.00 -8.54
N ASN A 378 22.79 -36.73 -8.54
CA ASN A 378 21.97 -36.05 -7.53
C ASN A 378 22.63 -35.88 -6.15
N ASP A 379 23.97 -35.93 -6.07
CA ASP A 379 24.71 -35.68 -4.82
C ASP A 379 25.07 -34.19 -4.67
N SER A 380 24.92 -33.61 -3.47
CA SER A 380 25.32 -32.23 -3.19
C SER A 380 26.84 -32.03 -3.36
N VAL A 381 27.25 -31.17 -4.30
CA VAL A 381 28.66 -30.98 -4.72
C VAL A 381 29.58 -30.55 -3.57
N ASN A 382 29.05 -29.86 -2.56
CA ASN A 382 29.76 -29.50 -1.32
C ASN A 382 30.29 -30.70 -0.51
N THR A 383 29.90 -31.94 -0.83
CA THR A 383 30.45 -33.16 -0.22
C THR A 383 31.87 -33.47 -0.70
N TRP A 384 32.25 -33.06 -1.92
CA TRP A 384 33.53 -33.39 -2.54
C TRP A 384 34.32 -32.18 -3.04
N LEU A 385 33.66 -31.06 -3.32
CA LEU A 385 34.29 -29.82 -3.77
C LEU A 385 34.83 -29.03 -2.57
N LYS A 386 36.11 -28.66 -2.62
CA LYS A 386 36.77 -27.82 -1.62
C LYS A 386 37.46 -26.63 -2.28
N LYS A 387 37.62 -25.53 -1.54
CA LYS A 387 38.37 -24.35 -2.00
C LYS A 387 39.84 -24.73 -2.23
N GLY A 388 40.42 -24.19 -3.31
CA GLY A 388 41.84 -24.32 -3.62
C GLY A 388 42.73 -23.32 -2.86
N SER A 389 44.01 -23.30 -3.23
CA SER A 389 45.03 -22.40 -2.67
C SER A 389 44.85 -20.94 -3.10
N THR A 390 44.33 -20.69 -4.32
CA THR A 390 44.05 -19.34 -4.83
C THR A 390 42.54 -19.03 -4.83
N SER A 391 42.18 -17.78 -5.11
CA SER A 391 40.77 -17.36 -5.30
C SER A 391 40.09 -17.97 -6.53
N THR A 392 40.86 -18.50 -7.48
CA THR A 392 40.41 -19.07 -8.75
C THR A 392 40.66 -20.58 -8.86
N ALA A 393 40.95 -21.25 -7.74
CA ALA A 393 41.23 -22.68 -7.67
C ALA A 393 40.24 -23.46 -6.79
N PHE A 394 40.04 -24.73 -7.13
CA PHE A 394 39.27 -25.72 -6.38
C PHE A 394 40.00 -27.06 -6.28
N LYS A 395 39.61 -27.89 -5.31
CA LYS A 395 40.11 -29.26 -5.12
C LYS A 395 38.93 -30.22 -5.04
N CYS A 396 39.08 -31.42 -5.60
CA CYS A 396 38.14 -32.51 -5.34
C CYS A 396 38.75 -33.46 -4.32
N SER A 397 38.14 -33.58 -3.14
CA SER A 397 38.65 -34.48 -2.09
C SER A 397 38.42 -35.97 -2.36
N LEU A 398 37.60 -36.32 -3.36
CA LEU A 398 37.44 -37.70 -3.83
C LEU A 398 38.53 -38.07 -4.86
N CYS A 399 38.75 -37.22 -5.88
CA CYS A 399 39.75 -37.48 -6.93
C CYS A 399 41.21 -37.32 -6.48
N GLN A 400 41.44 -36.74 -5.30
CA GLN A 400 42.77 -36.39 -4.74
C GLN A 400 43.66 -35.59 -5.70
N THR A 401 43.04 -34.77 -6.56
CA THR A 401 43.77 -33.87 -7.46
C THR A 401 44.36 -32.69 -6.68
N GLY A 402 45.43 -32.12 -7.22
CA GLY A 402 45.91 -30.80 -6.82
C GLY A 402 44.90 -29.69 -7.13
N ASP A 403 45.36 -28.44 -7.01
CA ASP A 403 44.58 -27.26 -7.36
C ASP A 403 44.18 -27.25 -8.85
N LEU A 404 42.87 -27.31 -9.11
CA LEU A 404 42.26 -27.18 -10.43
C LEU A 404 41.75 -25.74 -10.60
N SER A 405 41.97 -25.12 -11.75
CA SER A 405 41.52 -23.74 -11.99
C SER A 405 40.07 -23.68 -12.48
N CYS A 406 39.28 -22.78 -11.90
CA CYS A 406 37.99 -22.33 -12.44
C CYS A 406 38.06 -20.92 -13.05
N GLY A 407 39.22 -20.25 -13.01
CA GLY A 407 39.35 -18.81 -13.30
C GLY A 407 38.82 -18.33 -14.65
N ASN A 408 38.86 -19.17 -15.70
CA ASN A 408 38.42 -18.81 -17.06
C ASN A 408 37.06 -19.41 -17.46
N GLN A 409 36.44 -20.27 -16.63
CA GLN A 409 35.24 -21.02 -17.00
C GLN A 409 34.21 -21.17 -15.85
N GLY A 410 34.49 -20.65 -14.65
CA GLY A 410 33.58 -20.68 -13.51
C GLY A 410 33.10 -22.09 -13.17
N TRP A 411 31.78 -22.26 -13.08
CA TRP A 411 31.15 -23.56 -12.81
C TRP A 411 31.45 -24.62 -13.89
N LYS A 412 31.63 -24.23 -15.16
CA LYS A 412 31.85 -25.18 -16.26
C LYS A 412 33.15 -25.97 -16.11
N ALA A 413 34.17 -25.45 -15.40
CA ALA A 413 35.37 -26.21 -15.04
C ALA A 413 35.08 -27.31 -13.98
N ILE A 414 34.17 -27.04 -13.04
CA ILE A 414 33.75 -27.97 -11.99
C ILE A 414 32.80 -29.03 -12.58
N GLU A 415 31.93 -28.62 -13.50
CA GLU A 415 31.05 -29.48 -14.29
C GLU A 415 31.82 -30.42 -15.22
N GLN A 416 32.83 -29.92 -15.94
CA GLN A 416 33.76 -30.76 -16.68
C GLN A 416 34.46 -31.75 -15.75
N HIS A 417 34.97 -31.30 -14.60
CA HIS A 417 35.66 -32.17 -13.65
C HIS A 417 34.76 -33.32 -13.13
N MET A 418 33.53 -33.04 -12.68
CA MET A 418 32.60 -34.08 -12.25
C MET A 418 32.19 -35.02 -13.40
N ASN A 419 32.27 -34.53 -14.66
CA ASN A 419 32.00 -35.33 -15.84
C ASN A 419 33.18 -36.20 -16.31
N ILE A 420 34.40 -36.03 -15.78
CA ILE A 420 35.54 -36.91 -16.10
C ILE A 420 35.23 -38.34 -15.61
N ASN A 421 35.44 -39.34 -16.48
CA ASN A 421 35.19 -40.76 -16.14
C ASN A 421 35.89 -41.20 -14.84
N LYS A 422 37.12 -40.74 -14.57
CA LYS A 422 37.83 -40.98 -13.30
C LYS A 422 37.06 -40.45 -12.08
N HIS A 423 36.43 -39.28 -12.17
CA HIS A 423 35.60 -38.74 -11.09
C HIS A 423 34.35 -39.61 -10.89
N LYS A 424 33.61 -39.89 -11.97
CA LYS A 424 32.40 -40.74 -11.92
C LYS A 424 32.70 -42.11 -11.34
N GLU A 425 33.81 -42.73 -11.73
CA GLU A 425 34.19 -44.06 -11.29
C GLU A 425 34.68 -44.09 -9.84
N ILE A 426 35.47 -43.11 -9.38
CA ILE A 426 35.83 -42.98 -7.95
C ILE A 426 34.56 -42.76 -7.10
N LEU A 427 33.63 -41.92 -7.56
CA LEU A 427 32.38 -41.65 -6.85
C LEU A 427 31.45 -42.88 -6.84
N ARG A 428 31.44 -43.68 -7.92
CA ARG A 428 30.74 -44.97 -8.02
C ARG A 428 31.33 -46.03 -7.08
N GLN A 429 32.64 -46.15 -7.03
CA GLN A 429 33.36 -47.06 -6.12
C GLN A 429 33.18 -46.64 -4.65
N TRP A 430 33.22 -45.33 -4.36
CA TRP A 430 32.91 -44.80 -3.03
C TRP A 430 31.46 -45.12 -2.62
N LYS A 431 30.49 -44.96 -3.53
CA LYS A 431 29.10 -45.39 -3.32
C LYS A 431 28.94 -46.91 -3.16
N GLN A 432 29.73 -47.74 -3.86
CA GLN A 432 29.72 -49.20 -3.69
C GLN A 432 30.30 -49.61 -2.33
N ASN A 433 31.41 -49.01 -1.91
CA ASN A 433 32.02 -49.27 -0.59
C ASN A 433 31.11 -48.78 0.56
N ALA A 434 30.43 -47.64 0.39
CA ALA A 434 29.42 -47.17 1.33
C ALA A 434 28.20 -48.11 1.43
N LYS A 435 27.83 -48.78 0.33
CA LYS A 435 26.71 -49.75 0.25
C LYS A 435 26.96 -51.08 0.96
N PHE A 436 28.11 -51.29 1.61
CA PHE A 436 28.23 -52.32 2.65
C PHE A 436 27.45 -51.99 3.94
N ARG A 437 26.75 -50.86 3.97
CA ARG A 437 25.59 -50.62 4.84
C ARG A 437 24.35 -50.32 3.99
N VAL A 438 23.25 -51.00 4.29
CA VAL A 438 21.90 -50.85 3.72
C VAL A 438 21.74 -51.31 2.25
N THR A 439 21.57 -52.62 2.08
CA THR A 439 20.49 -53.19 1.26
C THR A 439 19.13 -52.74 1.85
N ASN A 440 18.01 -52.58 1.14
CA ASN A 440 17.62 -52.81 -0.26
C ASN A 440 16.42 -51.87 -0.59
N GLN A 441 15.85 -51.70 -1.79
CA GLN A 441 16.01 -52.35 -3.10
C GLN A 441 15.61 -51.33 -4.22
N THR A 442 15.51 -51.76 -5.49
CA THR A 442 14.88 -50.99 -6.58
C THR A 442 14.07 -51.90 -7.52
N ARG A 443 13.03 -51.35 -8.17
CA ARG A 443 12.69 -51.55 -9.60
C ARG A 443 11.78 -50.41 -10.12
N PRO A 444 11.72 -50.15 -11.44
CA PRO A 444 11.48 -48.81 -11.98
C PRO A 444 10.40 -48.79 -13.10
N ASP A 445 10.66 -48.01 -14.15
CA ASP A 445 9.95 -47.90 -15.45
C ASP A 445 8.73 -46.96 -15.46
N SER A 446 8.42 -46.11 -16.46
CA SER A 446 9.03 -45.45 -17.66
C SER A 446 7.81 -45.01 -18.53
N ALA A 447 7.83 -44.18 -19.58
CA ALA A 447 8.63 -43.02 -20.03
C ALA A 447 7.78 -42.26 -21.11
N ASP A 448 8.31 -41.18 -21.71
CA ASP A 448 7.86 -40.56 -22.99
C ASP A 448 6.43 -39.91 -23.03
N SER A 449 5.95 -39.17 -24.05
CA SER A 449 6.46 -38.13 -25.00
C SER A 449 5.22 -37.52 -25.75
N SER A 450 5.22 -36.45 -26.58
CA SER A 450 5.91 -35.14 -26.64
C SER A 450 5.22 -34.24 -27.71
N THR A 451 5.49 -32.92 -27.77
CA THR A 451 5.21 -31.97 -28.92
C THR A 451 3.72 -31.75 -29.35
N SER A 452 3.27 -30.72 -30.08
CA SER A 452 3.76 -29.34 -30.42
C SER A 452 2.69 -28.46 -31.13
N THR A 453 2.71 -27.14 -30.90
CA THR A 453 2.33 -26.00 -31.82
C THR A 453 1.06 -26.00 -32.70
N SER A 454 0.33 -24.86 -32.71
CA SER A 454 0.10 -24.02 -33.92
C SER A 454 -0.63 -22.69 -33.58
N SER A 455 -0.83 -21.81 -34.56
CA SER A 455 -1.19 -20.38 -34.38
C SER A 455 -2.35 -19.93 -35.27
N GLY A 456 -3.07 -18.86 -34.89
CA GLY A 456 -4.03 -18.18 -35.78
C GLY A 456 -4.47 -16.81 -35.24
N ILE A 457 -4.49 -15.78 -36.10
CA ILE A 457 -4.93 -14.41 -35.78
C ILE A 457 -5.83 -13.90 -36.93
N PRO A 458 -7.08 -13.46 -36.65
CA PRO A 458 -7.89 -12.72 -37.62
C PRO A 458 -7.50 -11.24 -37.65
N VAL A 459 -7.42 -10.66 -38.86
CA VAL A 459 -7.35 -9.20 -39.06
C VAL A 459 -8.78 -8.65 -39.14
N LEU A 460 -9.04 -7.49 -38.53
CA LEU A 460 -10.33 -6.80 -38.62
C LEU A 460 -10.22 -5.51 -39.43
N ASP A 461 -11.08 -5.38 -40.44
CA ASP A 461 -11.08 -4.27 -41.38
C ASP A 461 -11.62 -2.95 -40.77
N THR A 462 -11.05 -1.81 -41.15
CA THR A 462 -11.42 -0.51 -40.55
C THR A 462 -12.27 0.35 -41.47
N ASN A 463 -13.60 0.19 -41.46
CA ASN A 463 -14.55 1.19 -41.97
C ASN A 463 -16.01 0.97 -41.52
N THR A 464 -16.53 1.78 -40.59
CA THR A 464 -17.99 1.95 -40.42
C THR A 464 -18.40 3.32 -39.87
N ASN A 465 -19.25 4.00 -40.64
CA ASN A 465 -20.44 4.79 -40.28
C ASN A 465 -20.70 5.08 -38.77
N LYS A 466 -20.79 6.37 -38.43
CA LYS A 466 -20.95 6.85 -37.03
C LYS A 466 -22.36 6.72 -36.42
N ASN A 467 -23.38 6.39 -37.20
CA ASN A 467 -24.79 6.43 -36.78
C ASN A 467 -25.48 5.05 -36.86
N LYS A 468 -24.85 3.99 -36.35
CA LYS A 468 -25.52 2.71 -36.08
C LYS A 468 -25.74 2.58 -34.55
N PRO A 469 -26.90 2.13 -34.05
CA PRO A 469 -27.04 1.79 -32.65
C PRO A 469 -26.05 0.66 -32.28
N LEU A 470 -25.40 0.81 -31.13
CA LEU A 470 -24.40 -0.15 -30.63
C LEU A 470 -25.07 -1.50 -30.36
N THR A 471 -24.46 -2.59 -30.83
CA THR A 471 -24.88 -3.96 -30.48
C THR A 471 -24.69 -4.22 -28.99
N LEU A 472 -25.23 -5.33 -28.47
CA LEU A 472 -24.98 -5.71 -27.07
C LEU A 472 -23.48 -5.90 -26.82
N ASP A 473 -22.77 -6.56 -27.74
CA ASP A 473 -21.32 -6.79 -27.67
C ASP A 473 -20.52 -5.47 -27.71
N ASP A 474 -20.94 -4.49 -28.51
CA ASP A 474 -20.35 -3.14 -28.51
C ASP A 474 -20.54 -2.45 -27.15
N GLN A 475 -21.71 -2.63 -26.52
CA GLN A 475 -22.04 -2.03 -25.22
C GLN A 475 -21.27 -2.70 -24.07
N VAL A 476 -21.13 -4.03 -24.09
CA VAL A 476 -20.26 -4.80 -23.19
C VAL A 476 -18.81 -4.38 -23.35
N THR A 477 -18.31 -4.30 -24.59
CA THR A 477 -16.94 -3.86 -24.90
C THR A 477 -16.68 -2.43 -24.42
N LYS A 478 -17.65 -1.52 -24.60
CA LYS A 478 -17.63 -0.15 -24.05
C LYS A 478 -17.56 -0.17 -22.52
N ALA A 479 -18.38 -0.99 -21.85
CA ALA A 479 -18.40 -1.10 -20.40
C ALA A 479 -17.04 -1.59 -19.85
N GLU A 480 -16.47 -2.62 -20.47
CA GLU A 480 -15.14 -3.15 -20.13
C GLU A 480 -14.03 -2.11 -20.33
N ILE A 481 -14.03 -1.38 -21.45
CA ILE A 481 -13.08 -0.30 -21.71
C ILE A 481 -13.20 0.83 -20.67
N LEU A 482 -14.42 1.23 -20.29
CA LEU A 482 -14.65 2.23 -19.25
C LEU A 482 -14.09 1.76 -17.89
N TRP A 483 -14.28 0.49 -17.55
CA TRP A 483 -13.69 -0.09 -16.34
C TRP A 483 -12.16 -0.14 -16.39
N SER A 484 -11.56 -0.53 -17.52
CA SER A 484 -10.10 -0.50 -17.72
C SER A 484 -9.53 0.91 -17.58
N LEU A 485 -10.22 1.93 -18.10
CA LEU A 485 -9.82 3.32 -17.94
C LEU A 485 -9.91 3.78 -16.48
N LYS A 486 -10.94 3.37 -15.72
CA LYS A 486 -11.04 3.64 -14.27
C LYS A 486 -9.91 2.99 -13.48
N VAL A 487 -9.61 1.71 -13.75
CA VAL A 487 -8.53 0.93 -13.11
C VAL A 487 -7.17 1.57 -13.38
N ALA A 488 -6.87 1.91 -14.63
CA ALA A 488 -5.62 2.58 -15.01
C ALA A 488 -5.53 4.00 -14.39
N HIS A 489 -6.60 4.79 -14.43
CA HIS A 489 -6.61 6.16 -13.92
C HIS A 489 -6.44 6.25 -12.39
N LYS A 490 -7.03 5.30 -11.64
CA LYS A 490 -6.94 5.27 -10.17
C LYS A 490 -5.81 4.38 -9.63
N GLY A 491 -5.03 3.74 -10.51
CA GLY A 491 -3.89 2.90 -10.12
C GLY A 491 -4.29 1.62 -9.36
N LEU A 492 -5.43 1.03 -9.71
CA LEU A 492 -5.93 -0.19 -9.06
C LEU A 492 -5.17 -1.43 -9.57
N SER A 493 -4.97 -2.41 -8.68
CA SER A 493 -4.43 -3.73 -9.06
C SER A 493 -5.38 -4.45 -10.01
N TYR A 494 -4.87 -5.10 -11.07
CA TYR A 494 -5.72 -5.88 -11.99
C TYR A 494 -6.43 -7.03 -11.27
N ASN A 495 -5.87 -7.55 -10.18
CA ASN A 495 -6.49 -8.58 -9.35
C ASN A 495 -7.77 -8.08 -8.61
N SER A 496 -8.00 -6.76 -8.51
CA SER A 496 -9.29 -6.24 -8.02
C SER A 496 -10.44 -6.45 -9.02
N CYS A 497 -10.13 -6.83 -10.26
CA CYS A 497 -11.11 -7.20 -11.28
C CYS A 497 -11.61 -8.64 -11.15
N ASN A 498 -10.95 -9.47 -10.33
CA ASN A 498 -11.43 -10.82 -10.05
C ASN A 498 -12.73 -10.74 -9.22
N GLU A 499 -13.61 -11.72 -9.43
CA GLU A 499 -14.99 -11.76 -8.90
C GLU A 499 -15.90 -10.58 -9.35
N LEU A 500 -15.49 -9.70 -10.27
CA LEU A 500 -16.34 -8.55 -10.65
C LEU A 500 -17.58 -8.91 -11.48
N ASN A 501 -17.52 -9.94 -12.33
CA ASN A 501 -18.72 -10.44 -13.02
C ASN A 501 -19.76 -10.92 -11.99
N GLU A 502 -19.37 -11.80 -11.06
CA GLU A 502 -20.25 -12.30 -9.99
C GLU A 502 -20.83 -11.15 -9.13
N LEU A 503 -19.99 -10.17 -8.78
CA LEU A 503 -20.40 -8.99 -8.02
C LEU A 503 -21.40 -8.13 -8.80
N PHE A 504 -21.09 -7.73 -10.04
CA PHE A 504 -21.99 -6.90 -10.84
C PHE A 504 -23.29 -7.65 -11.18
N SER A 505 -23.23 -8.93 -11.53
CA SER A 505 -24.43 -9.78 -11.71
C SER A 505 -25.28 -9.88 -10.43
N SER A 506 -24.65 -9.83 -9.24
CA SER A 506 -25.35 -9.79 -7.95
C SER A 506 -25.93 -8.41 -7.60
N MET A 507 -25.34 -7.33 -8.12
CA MET A 507 -25.76 -5.93 -7.91
C MET A 507 -26.84 -5.49 -8.90
N PHE A 508 -26.69 -5.85 -10.18
CA PHE A 508 -27.46 -5.34 -11.31
C PHE A 508 -28.01 -6.49 -12.19
N PRO A 509 -28.80 -7.43 -11.61
CA PRO A 509 -29.34 -8.58 -12.35
C PRO A 509 -30.37 -8.22 -13.44
N ASP A 510 -30.72 -6.93 -13.58
CA ASP A 510 -31.60 -6.41 -14.62
C ASP A 510 -30.87 -5.98 -15.90
N SER A 511 -29.52 -5.96 -15.91
CA SER A 511 -28.71 -5.56 -17.07
C SER A 511 -28.27 -6.76 -17.93
N ALA A 512 -28.61 -6.70 -19.21
CA ALA A 512 -28.12 -7.63 -20.22
C ALA A 512 -26.63 -7.38 -20.55
N ILE A 513 -26.15 -6.15 -20.37
CA ILE A 513 -24.73 -5.81 -20.49
C ILE A 513 -23.93 -6.49 -19.37
N VAL A 514 -24.42 -6.43 -18.12
CA VAL A 514 -23.78 -7.08 -16.96
C VAL A 514 -23.72 -8.61 -17.13
N GLY A 515 -24.80 -9.23 -17.61
CA GLY A 515 -24.84 -10.69 -17.85
C GLY A 515 -23.78 -11.21 -18.84
N ASN A 516 -23.16 -10.33 -19.63
CA ASN A 516 -22.09 -10.66 -20.59
C ASN A 516 -20.72 -10.03 -20.21
N PHE A 517 -20.67 -9.22 -19.15
CA PHE A 517 -19.46 -8.51 -18.70
C PHE A 517 -18.46 -9.48 -18.07
N SER A 518 -17.30 -9.66 -18.70
CA SER A 518 -16.38 -10.78 -18.44
C SER A 518 -14.95 -10.35 -18.09
N ILE A 519 -14.77 -9.13 -17.57
CA ILE A 519 -13.45 -8.63 -17.21
C ILE A 519 -12.91 -9.29 -15.92
N GLN A 520 -11.66 -9.73 -15.99
CA GLN A 520 -10.86 -10.34 -14.92
C GLN A 520 -9.41 -9.83 -15.05
N ALA A 521 -8.50 -10.19 -14.14
CA ALA A 521 -7.12 -9.68 -14.15
C ALA A 521 -6.38 -9.83 -15.49
N ASP A 522 -6.50 -10.98 -16.16
CA ASP A 522 -5.80 -11.24 -17.42
C ASP A 522 -6.43 -10.50 -18.60
N LYS A 523 -7.77 -10.51 -18.71
CA LYS A 523 -8.50 -9.71 -19.71
C LYS A 523 -8.23 -8.21 -19.53
N MET A 524 -8.16 -7.74 -18.29
CA MET A 524 -7.79 -6.36 -17.94
C MET A 524 -6.36 -6.02 -18.40
N SER A 525 -5.40 -6.90 -18.10
CA SER A 525 -4.01 -6.77 -18.55
C SER A 525 -3.92 -6.70 -20.07
N TYR A 526 -4.65 -7.56 -20.77
CA TYR A 526 -4.67 -7.60 -22.24
C TYR A 526 -5.32 -6.35 -22.86
N VAL A 527 -6.50 -5.94 -22.38
CA VAL A 527 -7.22 -4.74 -22.85
C VAL A 527 -6.37 -3.48 -22.65
N ILE A 528 -5.66 -3.35 -21.53
CA ILE A 528 -4.76 -2.21 -21.30
C ILE A 528 -3.51 -2.31 -22.18
N SER A 529 -2.84 -3.46 -22.23
CA SER A 529 -1.50 -3.60 -22.84
C SER A 529 -1.50 -3.73 -24.36
N HIS A 530 -2.52 -4.37 -24.93
CA HIS A 530 -2.63 -4.64 -26.38
C HIS A 530 -3.74 -3.83 -27.07
N GLY A 531 -4.79 -3.42 -26.34
CA GLY A 531 -5.85 -2.55 -26.87
C GLY A 531 -5.55 -1.05 -26.66
N LEU A 532 -5.76 -0.58 -25.43
CA LEU A 532 -5.76 0.85 -25.09
C LEU A 532 -4.38 1.48 -25.20
N GLY A 533 -3.33 0.82 -24.71
CA GLY A 533 -1.94 1.29 -24.76
C GLY A 533 -1.48 1.63 -26.17
N PRO A 534 -1.51 0.68 -27.13
CA PRO A 534 -1.14 0.92 -28.52
C PRO A 534 -2.02 1.99 -29.19
N TYR A 535 -3.32 2.04 -28.90
CA TYR A 535 -4.23 3.06 -29.41
C TYR A 535 -3.87 4.48 -28.95
N PHE A 536 -3.60 4.66 -27.64
CA PHE A 536 -3.16 5.96 -27.12
C PHE A 536 -1.74 6.32 -27.55
N LYS A 537 -0.84 5.35 -27.68
CA LYS A 537 0.51 5.56 -28.24
C LYS A 537 0.42 6.07 -29.68
N LYS A 538 -0.33 5.37 -30.55
CA LYS A 538 -0.57 5.77 -31.95
C LYS A 538 -1.07 7.21 -32.06
N LYS A 539 -2.07 7.59 -31.25
CA LYS A 539 -2.59 8.97 -31.18
C LYS A 539 -1.56 10.03 -30.76
N VAL A 540 -0.56 9.68 -29.94
CA VAL A 540 0.54 10.60 -29.61
C VAL A 540 1.51 10.70 -30.77
N ILE A 541 1.91 9.58 -31.38
CA ILE A 541 2.83 9.56 -32.53
C ILE A 541 2.27 10.31 -33.74
N GLU A 542 0.97 10.17 -34.04
CA GLU A 542 0.27 10.90 -35.10
C GLU A 542 0.21 12.42 -34.90
N ASP A 543 0.30 12.89 -33.66
CA ASP A 543 0.32 14.32 -33.30
C ASP A 543 1.77 14.85 -33.28
N VAL A 544 2.73 14.08 -32.74
CA VAL A 544 4.17 14.38 -32.78
C VAL A 544 4.69 14.49 -34.22
N LYS A 545 4.30 13.57 -35.13
CA LYS A 545 4.73 13.60 -36.54
C LYS A 545 4.39 14.90 -37.27
N LYS A 546 3.32 15.57 -36.83
CA LYS A 546 2.82 16.86 -37.38
C LYS A 546 3.48 18.08 -36.77
N ALA A 547 4.23 17.95 -35.67
CA ALA A 547 5.10 19.02 -35.18
C ALA A 547 6.31 19.16 -36.11
N ASP A 548 6.83 20.38 -36.27
CA ASP A 548 8.08 20.61 -36.99
C ASP A 548 9.28 20.03 -36.23
N LYS A 549 9.38 20.36 -34.93
CA LYS A 549 10.39 19.87 -33.99
C LYS A 549 9.77 19.33 -32.71
N PHE A 550 10.47 18.42 -32.06
CA PHE A 550 10.14 17.90 -30.73
C PHE A 550 11.39 17.74 -29.85
N VAL A 551 11.19 17.68 -28.53
CA VAL A 551 12.22 17.45 -27.52
C VAL A 551 11.95 16.11 -26.84
N LEU A 552 12.97 15.25 -26.75
CA LEU A 552 12.90 14.02 -25.97
C LEU A 552 13.37 14.32 -24.55
N ILE A 553 12.46 14.26 -23.59
CA ILE A 553 12.78 14.33 -22.16
C ILE A 553 12.88 12.89 -21.66
N PHE A 554 13.91 12.57 -20.88
CA PHE A 554 14.03 11.27 -20.24
C PHE A 554 14.48 11.39 -18.79
N ASP A 555 14.10 10.42 -17.97
CA ASP A 555 14.48 10.30 -16.56
C ASP A 555 14.73 8.81 -16.24
N GLU A 556 15.69 8.53 -15.36
CA GLU A 556 16.02 7.17 -14.93
C GLU A 556 15.64 6.97 -13.46
N GLN A 557 14.61 6.16 -13.21
CA GLN A 557 14.18 5.83 -11.85
C GLN A 557 14.24 4.33 -11.57
N THR A 558 14.49 3.96 -10.30
CA THR A 558 14.28 2.58 -9.84
C THR A 558 12.82 2.41 -9.46
N ASN A 559 12.11 1.51 -10.13
CA ASN A 559 10.68 1.30 -9.91
C ASN A 559 10.39 0.38 -8.70
N ASN A 560 9.10 0.18 -8.38
CA ASN A 560 8.66 -0.60 -7.22
C ASN A 560 9.05 -2.10 -7.27
N GLN A 561 9.47 -2.63 -8.43
CA GLN A 561 10.01 -3.99 -8.57
C GLN A 561 11.55 -4.04 -8.40
N ASN A 562 12.17 -2.92 -8.02
CA ASN A 562 13.63 -2.75 -7.98
C ASN A 562 14.32 -2.97 -9.33
N LYS A 563 13.68 -2.55 -10.43
CA LYS A 563 14.26 -2.52 -11.78
C LYS A 563 14.52 -1.07 -12.17
N ARG A 564 15.62 -0.79 -12.88
CA ARG A 564 15.83 0.55 -13.47
C ARG A 564 14.86 0.73 -14.63
N GLN A 565 14.29 1.92 -14.73
CA GLN A 565 13.26 2.27 -15.69
C GLN A 565 13.60 3.63 -16.27
N LEU A 566 13.88 3.64 -17.57
CA LEU A 566 14.03 4.84 -18.37
C LEU A 566 12.64 5.25 -18.87
N ASP A 567 12.11 6.34 -18.35
CA ASP A 567 10.84 6.90 -18.79
C ASP A 567 11.08 8.01 -19.82
N MET A 568 10.50 7.87 -21.01
CA MET A 568 10.63 8.82 -22.11
C MET A 568 9.32 9.60 -22.33
N LEU A 569 9.46 10.92 -22.45
CA LEU A 569 8.39 11.86 -22.76
C LEU A 569 8.77 12.72 -23.96
N LEU A 570 7.81 13.00 -24.83
CA LEU A 570 7.95 13.91 -25.97
C LEU A 570 7.30 15.25 -25.63
N ARG A 571 8.08 16.33 -25.75
CA ARG A 571 7.60 17.72 -25.66
C ARG A 571 7.56 18.34 -27.05
N TYR A 572 6.41 18.81 -27.49
CA TYR A 572 6.19 19.34 -28.84
C TYR A 572 5.00 20.31 -28.88
N TRP A 573 4.89 21.10 -29.95
CA TRP A 573 3.70 21.91 -30.23
C TRP A 573 2.60 21.05 -30.85
N SER A 574 1.47 20.90 -30.16
CA SER A 574 0.32 20.13 -30.66
C SER A 574 -0.61 21.05 -31.42
N ASN A 575 -0.61 20.96 -32.76
CA ASN A 575 -1.53 21.69 -33.63
C ASN A 575 -3.01 21.40 -33.31
N LYS A 576 -3.32 20.23 -32.74
CA LYS A 576 -4.68 19.89 -32.27
C LYS A 576 -5.08 20.66 -31.00
N LYS A 577 -4.12 21.07 -30.16
CA LYS A 577 -4.37 21.71 -28.86
C LYS A 577 -3.97 23.19 -28.80
N GLN A 578 -3.28 23.69 -29.83
CA GLN A 578 -2.75 25.06 -29.91
C GLN A 578 -1.88 25.43 -28.69
N CYS A 579 -1.09 24.46 -28.22
CA CYS A 579 -0.14 24.65 -27.12
C CYS A 579 1.02 23.65 -27.17
N VAL A 580 2.09 23.97 -26.42
CA VAL A 580 3.15 23.00 -26.12
C VAL A 580 2.62 21.95 -25.15
N VAL A 581 2.77 20.68 -25.49
CA VAL A 581 2.35 19.55 -24.65
C VAL A 581 3.55 18.68 -24.26
N ASN A 582 3.52 18.17 -23.03
CA ASN A 582 4.34 17.03 -22.62
C ASN A 582 3.49 15.77 -22.74
N ARG A 583 3.99 14.73 -23.40
CA ARG A 583 3.29 13.44 -23.55
C ARG A 583 4.24 12.31 -23.21
N PHE A 584 3.80 11.38 -22.35
CA PHE A 584 4.48 10.10 -22.19
C PHE A 584 4.54 9.36 -23.53
N TYR A 585 5.69 8.74 -23.81
CA TYR A 585 5.97 8.05 -25.07
C TYR A 585 6.17 6.54 -24.85
N LYS A 586 7.14 6.17 -24.00
CA LYS A 586 7.53 4.77 -23.74
C LYS A 586 8.32 4.70 -22.43
N SER A 587 8.11 3.64 -21.66
CA SER A 587 9.03 3.22 -20.58
C SER A 587 9.88 2.07 -21.11
N VAL A 588 11.15 2.02 -20.70
CA VAL A 588 12.03 0.87 -20.98
C VAL A 588 12.65 0.41 -19.67
N ILE A 589 12.53 -0.88 -19.38
CA ILE A 589 13.24 -1.49 -18.26
C ILE A 589 14.69 -1.73 -18.69
N LEU A 590 15.62 -1.25 -17.88
CA LEU A 590 17.06 -1.44 -18.02
C LEU A 590 17.58 -2.22 -16.81
N GLY A 591 18.67 -2.96 -16.98
CA GLY A 591 19.58 -3.27 -15.89
C GLY A 591 20.75 -2.28 -15.91
N HIS A 592 21.77 -2.52 -16.73
CA HIS A 592 22.86 -1.55 -16.92
C HIS A 592 22.49 -0.41 -17.87
N ALA A 593 22.34 0.79 -17.31
CA ALA A 593 21.96 2.02 -18.01
C ALA A 593 23.12 2.69 -18.77
N TYR A 594 23.87 1.95 -19.60
CA TYR A 594 24.98 2.53 -20.37
C TYR A 594 24.49 3.52 -21.44
N ALA A 595 25.20 4.65 -21.59
CA ALA A 595 24.86 5.70 -22.56
C ALA A 595 24.73 5.20 -24.00
N LYS A 596 25.55 4.22 -24.42
CA LYS A 596 25.42 3.55 -25.72
C LYS A 596 24.09 2.78 -25.81
N THR A 597 23.81 1.89 -24.85
CA THR A 597 22.58 1.10 -24.79
C THR A 597 21.33 1.99 -24.85
N ILE A 598 21.33 3.10 -24.12
CA ILE A 598 20.20 4.05 -24.15
C ILE A 598 20.08 4.74 -25.52
N ARG A 599 21.19 5.18 -26.12
CA ARG A 599 21.22 5.78 -27.47
C ARG A 599 20.66 4.81 -28.51
N ASP A 600 21.11 3.56 -28.47
CA ASP A 600 20.70 2.51 -29.41
C ASP A 600 19.19 2.23 -29.26
N ILE A 601 18.67 2.12 -28.02
CA ILE A 601 17.24 1.95 -27.68
C ILE A 601 16.37 3.14 -28.14
N ILE A 602 16.86 4.38 -28.02
CA ILE A 602 16.13 5.58 -28.47
C ILE A 602 15.98 5.56 -30.00
N ILE A 603 17.06 5.27 -30.71
CA ILE A 603 17.07 5.26 -32.18
C ILE A 603 16.20 4.13 -32.73
N GLU A 604 16.30 2.92 -32.17
CA GLU A 604 15.42 1.80 -32.51
C GLU A 604 13.95 2.18 -32.29
N SER A 605 13.61 2.70 -31.11
CA SER A 605 12.24 3.11 -30.78
C SER A 605 11.70 4.17 -31.75
N PHE A 606 12.53 5.17 -32.08
CA PHE A 606 12.16 6.22 -33.04
C PHE A 606 11.95 5.64 -34.44
N ALA A 607 12.79 4.71 -34.90
CA ALA A 607 12.62 4.02 -36.17
C ALA A 607 11.33 3.18 -36.19
N THR A 608 11.07 2.38 -35.15
CA THR A 608 9.84 1.57 -35.03
C THR A 608 8.57 2.41 -35.09
N ASP A 609 8.54 3.55 -34.40
CA ASP A 609 7.38 4.46 -34.39
C ASP A 609 7.37 5.43 -35.59
N GLY A 610 8.41 5.44 -36.44
CA GLY A 610 8.58 6.34 -37.57
C GLY A 610 8.76 7.82 -37.16
N LEU A 611 9.33 8.08 -35.99
CA LEU A 611 9.72 9.42 -35.56
C LEU A 611 11.04 9.82 -36.25
N ASN A 612 10.99 10.87 -37.09
CA ASN A 612 12.18 11.34 -37.79
C ASN A 612 13.19 11.96 -36.79
N LEU A 613 14.39 11.39 -36.73
CA LEU A 613 15.46 11.84 -35.82
C LEU A 613 15.90 13.29 -36.11
N ASN A 614 15.82 13.77 -37.36
CA ASN A 614 16.09 15.18 -37.71
C ASN A 614 15.05 16.17 -37.18
N LYS A 615 13.93 15.69 -36.63
CA LYS A 615 12.96 16.52 -35.89
C LYS A 615 13.24 16.59 -34.38
N LEU A 616 14.19 15.81 -33.85
CA LEU A 616 14.64 15.96 -32.47
C LEU A 616 15.49 17.23 -32.34
N LEU A 617 15.03 18.15 -31.48
CA LEU A 617 15.67 19.46 -31.25
C LEU A 617 16.67 19.43 -30.10
N MET A 618 16.34 18.71 -29.02
CA MET A 618 17.10 18.73 -27.76
C MET A 618 16.78 17.45 -26.96
N LEU A 619 17.73 17.02 -26.13
CA LEU A 619 17.46 16.08 -25.03
C LEU A 619 17.20 16.85 -23.72
N GLY A 620 16.02 16.66 -23.13
CA GLY A 620 15.72 17.14 -21.79
C GLY A 620 16.24 16.17 -20.74
N ARG A 621 17.40 16.47 -20.16
CA ARG A 621 18.12 15.61 -19.21
C ARG A 621 18.66 16.37 -17.99
N ASP A 622 19.16 15.67 -16.98
CA ASP A 622 19.81 16.22 -15.79
C ASP A 622 21.35 16.28 -15.96
N ASN A 623 22.16 16.04 -14.92
CA ASN A 623 23.63 16.25 -14.93
C ASN A 623 24.58 15.04 -14.75
N PRO A 624 24.17 13.78 -14.49
CA PRO A 624 25.08 12.63 -14.49
C PRO A 624 25.87 12.53 -15.80
N ASN A 625 27.17 12.22 -15.67
CA ASN A 625 28.09 12.08 -16.81
C ASN A 625 27.55 11.15 -17.91
N ILE A 626 26.78 10.12 -17.53
CA ILE A 626 26.20 9.14 -18.46
C ILE A 626 25.13 9.77 -19.38
N ASN A 627 24.38 10.75 -18.88
CA ASN A 627 23.36 11.48 -19.63
C ASN A 627 23.97 12.58 -20.52
N ILE A 628 25.12 13.14 -20.13
CA ILE A 628 25.95 14.01 -20.98
C ILE A 628 26.60 13.19 -22.11
N SER A 629 27.13 12.01 -21.81
CA SER A 629 27.66 11.08 -22.83
C SER A 629 26.58 10.64 -23.82
N LEU A 630 25.35 10.40 -23.36
CA LEU A 630 24.20 10.10 -24.21
C LEU A 630 23.85 11.26 -25.14
N GLU A 631 23.85 12.51 -24.65
CA GLU A 631 23.64 13.69 -25.49
C GLU A 631 24.71 13.82 -26.58
N ASN A 632 25.99 13.65 -26.24
CA ASN A 632 27.08 13.65 -27.20
C ASN A 632 26.94 12.53 -28.26
N LEU A 633 26.54 11.32 -27.84
CA LEU A 633 26.31 10.20 -28.76
C LEU A 633 25.11 10.41 -29.68
N MET A 634 24.04 11.07 -29.22
CA MET A 634 22.86 11.39 -30.03
C MET A 634 23.13 12.54 -31.01
N ASP A 635 23.88 13.56 -30.60
CA ASP A 635 24.31 14.65 -31.49
C ASP A 635 25.22 14.15 -32.63
N VAL A 636 26.11 13.18 -32.36
CA VAL A 636 26.89 12.50 -33.41
C VAL A 636 26.01 11.80 -34.44
N GLU A 637 24.93 11.13 -34.04
CA GLU A 637 24.01 10.49 -34.99
C GLU A 637 23.18 11.52 -35.79
N ILE A 638 22.76 12.63 -35.16
CA ILE A 638 22.03 13.71 -35.84
C ILE A 638 22.93 14.49 -36.80
N LYS A 639 24.23 14.65 -36.50
CA LYS A 639 25.21 15.26 -37.41
C LYS A 639 25.44 14.45 -38.69
N LYS A 640 25.40 13.11 -38.63
CA LYS A 640 25.43 12.25 -39.83
C LYS A 640 24.25 12.51 -40.77
N LEU A 641 23.13 13.01 -40.24
CA LEU A 641 21.91 13.32 -40.97
C LEU A 641 21.78 14.81 -41.33
N GLY A 642 22.85 15.60 -41.15
CA GLY A 642 22.90 17.04 -41.49
C GLY A 642 22.28 17.99 -40.46
N GLY A 643 21.99 17.52 -39.24
CA GLY A 643 21.48 18.36 -38.14
C GLY A 643 22.50 18.60 -37.01
N CYS A 644 22.01 19.17 -35.91
CA CYS A 644 22.68 19.19 -34.61
C CYS A 644 21.64 19.19 -33.48
N LEU A 645 22.03 18.81 -32.27
CA LEU A 645 21.22 19.03 -31.06
C LEU A 645 21.44 20.43 -30.49
N LEU A 646 20.36 21.05 -30.01
CA LEU A 646 20.39 22.32 -29.28
C LEU A 646 20.64 22.05 -27.79
N THR A 647 21.90 22.01 -27.37
CA THR A 647 22.29 21.87 -25.96
C THR A 647 22.10 23.18 -25.19
N ILE A 648 20.97 23.32 -24.49
CA ILE A 648 20.69 24.45 -23.56
C ILE A 648 21.18 24.15 -22.13
N GLY A 649 21.90 23.04 -21.94
CA GLY A 649 22.37 22.55 -20.64
C GLY A 649 21.36 21.63 -19.94
N SER A 650 21.46 21.54 -18.62
CA SER A 650 20.68 20.61 -17.80
C SER A 650 19.30 21.15 -17.39
N CYS A 651 18.46 20.22 -16.92
CA CYS A 651 17.27 20.49 -16.12
C CYS A 651 17.49 21.64 -15.11
N ASN A 652 16.87 22.78 -15.39
CA ASN A 652 16.96 24.01 -14.59
C ASN A 652 16.54 23.80 -13.12
N ILE A 653 15.55 22.94 -12.86
CA ILE A 653 15.13 22.57 -11.50
C ILE A 653 16.30 21.95 -10.72
N HIS A 654 17.11 21.07 -11.33
CA HIS A 654 18.28 20.49 -10.68
C HIS A 654 19.40 21.51 -10.43
N VAL A 655 19.61 22.47 -11.35
CA VAL A 655 20.58 23.56 -11.15
C VAL A 655 20.16 24.44 -9.97
N ILE A 656 18.91 24.90 -9.94
CA ILE A 656 18.37 25.76 -8.88
C ILE A 656 18.31 25.02 -7.53
N HIS A 657 17.87 23.75 -7.53
CA HIS A 657 17.90 22.87 -6.36
C HIS A 657 19.31 22.76 -5.75
N ASN A 658 20.32 22.52 -6.58
CA ASN A 658 21.70 22.34 -6.13
C ASN A 658 22.32 23.66 -5.67
N ALA A 659 22.05 24.77 -6.35
CA ALA A 659 22.47 26.10 -5.92
C ALA A 659 21.87 26.48 -4.56
N PHE A 660 20.56 26.28 -4.38
CA PHE A 660 19.86 26.51 -3.11
C PHE A 660 20.41 25.61 -1.99
N LYS A 661 20.50 24.30 -2.23
CA LYS A 661 21.10 23.33 -1.29
C LYS A 661 22.49 23.76 -0.84
N ASN A 662 23.37 24.08 -1.79
CA ASN A 662 24.77 24.44 -1.48
C ASN A 662 24.88 25.80 -0.77
N GLY A 663 23.99 26.75 -1.06
CA GLY A 663 23.88 28.02 -0.33
C GLY A 663 23.49 27.81 1.14
N ILE A 664 22.46 27.00 1.40
CA ILE A 664 22.03 26.69 2.77
C ILE A 664 23.09 25.87 3.52
N LEU A 665 23.74 24.89 2.89
CA LEU A 665 24.83 24.14 3.53
C LEU A 665 26.03 25.04 3.86
N SER A 666 26.41 25.93 2.94
CA SER A 666 27.49 26.92 3.16
C SER A 666 27.20 27.89 4.33
N SER A 667 25.93 28.18 4.62
CA SER A 667 25.53 29.02 5.76
C SER A 667 25.88 28.40 7.12
N LYS A 668 26.04 27.07 7.20
CA LYS A 668 26.22 26.28 8.43
C LYS A 668 25.09 26.50 9.47
N TRP A 669 23.86 26.76 9.00
CA TRP A 669 22.69 26.91 9.88
C TRP A 669 21.99 25.59 10.24
N TYR A 670 22.38 24.47 9.62
CA TYR A 670 21.90 23.10 9.92
C TYR A 670 20.35 22.94 9.92
N VAL A 671 19.68 23.72 9.08
CA VAL A 671 18.20 23.76 8.95
C VAL A 671 17.65 22.39 8.51
N ASP A 672 18.38 21.69 7.65
CA ASP A 672 18.11 20.32 7.21
C ASP A 672 18.23 19.30 8.35
N SER A 673 19.33 19.34 9.11
CA SER A 673 19.52 18.49 10.29
C SER A 673 18.42 18.70 11.34
N PHE A 674 18.06 19.95 11.63
CA PHE A 674 16.97 20.25 12.56
C PHE A 674 15.61 19.71 12.07
N CYS A 675 15.27 19.89 10.78
CA CYS A 675 14.04 19.35 10.22
C CYS A 675 14.00 17.81 10.32
N LEU A 676 15.14 17.14 10.09
CA LEU A 676 15.26 15.69 10.20
C LEU A 676 15.18 15.19 11.64
N ASP A 677 15.87 15.84 12.59
CA ASP A 677 15.83 15.48 14.01
C ASP A 677 14.44 15.71 14.60
N LEU A 678 13.80 16.84 14.31
CA LEU A 678 12.46 17.18 14.78
C LEU A 678 11.40 16.21 14.23
N TYR A 679 11.46 15.89 12.93
CA TYR A 679 10.62 14.86 12.35
C TYR A 679 10.87 13.47 12.99
N SER A 680 12.13 13.11 13.20
CA SER A 680 12.52 11.82 13.82
C SER A 680 12.11 11.72 15.29
N TRP A 681 12.08 12.83 16.03
CA TRP A 681 11.66 12.89 17.43
C TRP A 681 10.22 12.42 17.61
N PHE A 682 9.34 12.86 16.70
CA PHE A 682 7.91 12.56 16.72
C PHE A 682 7.54 11.29 15.95
N LYS A 683 8.13 11.04 14.77
CA LYS A 683 7.80 9.86 13.95
C LYS A 683 7.93 8.55 14.73
N CYS A 684 9.01 8.41 15.51
CA CYS A 684 9.32 7.16 16.19
C CYS A 684 8.60 7.00 17.55
N SER A 685 7.62 7.86 17.90
CA SER A 685 6.90 7.74 19.16
C SER A 685 5.50 8.39 19.14
N PRO A 686 4.42 7.59 19.05
CA PRO A 686 3.04 8.06 19.25
C PRO A 686 2.86 8.83 20.56
N ALA A 687 3.43 8.33 21.65
CA ALA A 687 3.33 8.96 22.98
C ALA A 687 3.94 10.38 23.00
N ARG A 688 5.01 10.65 22.24
CA ARG A 688 5.56 12.01 22.13
C ARG A 688 4.64 12.94 21.35
N GLN A 689 3.91 12.44 20.35
CA GLN A 689 2.93 13.21 19.59
C GLN A 689 1.67 13.52 20.43
N GLU A 690 1.22 12.56 21.24
CA GLU A 690 0.16 12.77 22.24
C GLU A 690 0.56 13.81 23.28
N VAL A 691 1.73 13.68 23.92
CA VAL A 691 2.19 14.65 24.93
C VAL A 691 2.37 16.04 24.31
N TYR A 692 2.86 16.12 23.07
CA TYR A 692 2.92 17.37 22.32
C TYR A 692 1.53 17.95 22.03
N LYS A 693 0.55 17.11 21.70
CA LYS A 693 -0.86 17.54 21.57
C LYS A 693 -1.42 18.04 22.91
N ASN A 694 -1.15 17.36 24.02
CA ASN A 694 -1.62 17.81 25.33
C ASN A 694 -1.01 19.16 25.75
N VAL A 695 0.17 19.52 25.22
CA VAL A 695 0.73 20.88 25.31
C VAL A 695 0.04 21.83 24.33
N SER A 696 -0.18 21.47 23.06
CA SER A 696 -0.89 22.32 22.10
C SER A 696 -2.32 22.65 22.51
N ASP A 697 -3.05 21.69 23.06
CA ASP A 697 -4.46 21.85 23.48
C ASP A 697 -4.59 22.76 24.72
N SER A 698 -3.48 23.09 25.38
CA SER A 698 -3.43 24.10 26.47
C SER A 698 -3.17 25.54 25.97
N ILE A 699 -2.99 25.72 24.66
CA ILE A 699 -2.69 26.98 23.98
C ILE A 699 -3.71 27.14 22.85
N ASP A 700 -4.64 28.11 22.93
CA ASP A 700 -5.75 28.30 21.96
C ASP A 700 -5.31 28.45 20.49
N SER A 701 -5.04 27.33 19.81
CA SER A 701 -4.41 27.28 18.48
C SER A 701 -4.79 26.00 17.73
N VAL A 702 -5.80 26.07 16.86
CA VAL A 702 -6.40 24.93 16.16
C VAL A 702 -5.53 24.47 14.97
N MET A 703 -4.42 23.78 15.26
CA MET A 703 -3.44 23.33 14.25
C MET A 703 -2.90 21.91 14.49
N GLU A 704 -3.76 20.87 14.41
CA GLU A 704 -3.31 19.46 14.32
C GLU A 704 -2.53 19.19 13.01
N LYS A 705 -1.26 19.58 12.93
CA LYS A 705 -0.42 19.43 11.73
C LYS A 705 0.93 18.76 12.04
N THR A 706 0.94 17.43 11.99
CA THR A 706 2.14 16.61 12.13
C THR A 706 3.33 17.13 11.30
N ILE A 707 4.51 17.19 11.92
CA ILE A 707 5.75 17.64 11.27
C ILE A 707 6.00 16.83 9.99
N LEU A 708 6.31 17.53 8.90
CA LEU A 708 6.56 16.90 7.60
C LEU A 708 7.96 16.29 7.53
N TYR A 709 8.10 15.21 6.76
CA TYR A 709 9.41 14.67 6.43
C TYR A 709 10.15 15.61 5.47
N PHE A 710 11.37 16.00 5.81
CA PHE A 710 12.28 16.66 4.88
C PHE A 710 13.09 15.62 4.08
N SER A 711 13.03 15.70 2.75
CA SER A 711 13.81 14.83 1.86
C SER A 711 15.10 15.52 1.40
N ILE A 712 16.25 15.00 1.84
CA ILE A 712 17.60 15.49 1.49
C ILE A 712 17.92 15.46 -0.02
N THR A 713 17.12 14.76 -0.82
CA THR A 713 17.21 14.69 -2.29
C THR A 713 16.22 15.60 -3.02
N ARG A 714 15.32 16.30 -2.30
CA ARG A 714 14.27 17.15 -2.89
C ARG A 714 14.08 18.43 -2.06
N TRP A 715 15.09 19.31 -2.07
CA TRP A 715 15.14 20.56 -1.30
C TRP A 715 14.03 21.56 -1.65
N ILE A 716 13.41 21.44 -2.84
CA ILE A 716 12.19 22.19 -3.22
C ILE A 716 11.01 21.98 -2.24
N LEU A 717 10.99 20.86 -1.49
CA LEU A 717 9.98 20.60 -0.48
C LEU A 717 10.27 21.27 0.87
N LEU A 718 11.46 21.83 1.09
CA LEU A 718 11.90 22.38 2.38
C LEU A 718 10.98 23.50 2.88
N GLY A 719 10.53 24.41 2.00
CA GLY A 719 9.63 25.50 2.37
C GLY A 719 8.35 25.02 3.05
N LYS A 720 7.74 23.93 2.55
CA LYS A 720 6.52 23.32 3.13
C LYS A 720 6.78 22.71 4.52
N VAL A 721 8.00 22.25 4.79
CA VAL A 721 8.42 21.75 6.10
C VAL A 721 8.65 22.93 7.06
N ILE A 722 9.37 23.96 6.61
CA ILE A 722 9.69 25.14 7.42
C ILE A 722 8.44 25.95 7.78
N ASP A 723 7.52 26.19 6.83
CA ASP A 723 6.21 26.80 7.08
C ASP A 723 5.49 26.07 8.23
N ARG A 724 5.39 24.75 8.16
CA ARG A 724 4.72 23.95 9.20
C ARG A 724 5.41 24.00 10.56
N ILE A 725 6.74 24.15 10.58
CA ILE A 725 7.53 24.34 11.80
C ILE A 725 7.31 25.74 12.37
N LEU A 726 7.32 26.79 11.55
CA LEU A 726 7.13 28.18 11.97
C LEU A 726 5.72 28.42 12.51
N ASN A 727 4.68 27.86 11.87
CA ASN A 727 3.30 27.86 12.37
C ASN A 727 3.13 27.16 13.74
N GLN A 728 4.10 26.33 14.15
CA GLN A 728 4.10 25.62 15.44
C GLN A 728 5.22 26.08 16.38
N TRP A 729 5.97 27.14 16.02
CA TRP A 729 7.24 27.48 16.68
C TRP A 729 7.11 27.69 18.19
N ASN A 730 6.06 28.38 18.63
CA ASN A 730 5.86 28.68 20.05
C ASN A 730 5.58 27.38 20.83
N ILE A 731 4.64 26.56 20.36
CA ILE A 731 4.30 25.24 20.95
C ILE A 731 5.54 24.31 20.97
N LEU A 732 6.41 24.39 19.95
CA LEU A 732 7.68 23.69 19.92
C LEU A 732 8.63 24.19 21.02
N CYS A 733 8.77 25.50 21.21
CA CYS A 733 9.52 26.07 22.33
C CYS A 733 8.93 25.61 23.68
N ASP A 734 7.64 25.74 23.91
CA ASP A 734 7.00 25.39 25.19
C ASP A 734 7.18 23.90 25.52
N TYR A 735 7.03 23.01 24.53
CA TYR A 735 7.27 21.58 24.69
C TYR A 735 8.75 21.25 24.97
N PHE A 736 9.67 21.73 24.13
CA PHE A 736 11.09 21.34 24.23
C PHE A 736 11.88 22.09 25.32
N LEU A 737 11.47 23.31 25.69
CA LEU A 737 12.21 24.17 26.62
C LEU A 737 11.59 24.20 28.03
N CYS A 738 10.28 23.98 28.17
CA CYS A 738 9.57 24.00 29.46
C CYS A 738 9.02 22.62 29.86
N PHE A 739 8.16 22.01 29.05
CA PHE A 739 7.52 20.73 29.44
C PHE A 739 8.52 19.59 29.66
N LEU A 740 9.45 19.38 28.71
CA LEU A 740 10.43 18.28 28.80
C LEU A 740 11.52 18.53 29.84
N THR A 741 11.87 19.79 30.12
CA THR A 741 12.87 20.15 31.14
C THR A 741 12.32 19.95 32.55
N GLU A 742 11.05 20.30 32.78
CA GLU A 742 10.35 20.06 34.04
C GLU A 742 10.07 18.58 34.31
N LYS A 743 9.45 17.86 33.35
CA LYS A 743 8.74 16.61 33.66
C LYS A 743 9.46 15.32 33.30
N GLN A 744 10.54 15.36 32.52
CA GLN A 744 11.28 14.14 32.12
C GLN A 744 12.82 14.28 32.15
N PRO A 745 13.44 14.86 33.21
CA PRO A 745 14.85 15.22 33.21
C PRO A 745 15.83 14.05 33.03
N VAL A 746 15.56 12.86 33.57
CA VAL A 746 16.54 11.75 33.60
C VAL A 746 16.69 11.06 32.24
N GLN A 747 15.59 10.76 31.56
CA GLN A 747 15.61 9.98 30.29
C GLN A 747 15.92 10.83 29.05
N ILE A 748 16.05 12.14 29.21
CA ILE A 748 16.19 13.09 28.09
C ILE A 748 17.59 13.71 28.00
N ARG A 749 18.30 13.89 29.11
CA ARG A 749 19.64 14.55 29.17
C ARG A 749 20.71 13.94 28.27
N GLU A 750 20.63 12.64 27.98
CA GLU A 750 21.60 11.94 27.11
C GLU A 750 21.16 11.89 25.62
N ASN A 751 19.97 12.39 25.29
CA ASN A 751 19.41 12.26 23.96
C ASN A 751 19.96 13.34 23.01
N LYS A 752 20.96 12.97 22.20
CA LYS A 752 21.62 13.86 21.22
C LYS A 752 20.64 14.64 20.32
N ARG A 753 19.48 14.07 19.96
CA ARG A 753 18.45 14.78 19.16
C ARG A 753 17.70 15.84 19.96
N TYR A 754 17.46 15.60 21.25
CA TYR A 754 16.83 16.59 22.11
C TYR A 754 17.73 17.82 22.26
N GLU A 755 19.01 17.64 22.60
CA GLU A 755 19.94 18.76 22.74
C GLU A 755 20.18 19.49 21.40
N SER A 756 20.20 18.77 20.26
CA SER A 756 20.18 19.35 18.89
C SER A 756 18.98 20.28 18.66
N ILE A 757 17.76 19.79 18.91
CA ILE A 757 16.50 20.56 18.74
C ILE A 757 16.44 21.74 19.71
N LYS A 758 16.75 21.50 20.99
CA LYS A 758 16.74 22.49 22.08
C LYS A 758 17.73 23.61 21.82
N LEU A 759 18.96 23.32 21.37
CA LEU A 759 19.96 24.35 21.04
C LEU A 759 19.47 25.29 19.93
N VAL A 760 18.77 24.76 18.92
CA VAL A 760 18.16 25.58 17.86
C VAL A 760 16.99 26.39 18.40
N LEU A 761 16.06 25.78 19.15
CA LEU A 761 14.86 26.46 19.67
C LEU A 761 15.18 27.53 20.74
N SER A 762 16.23 27.34 21.54
CA SER A 762 16.70 28.31 22.54
C SER A 762 17.36 29.56 21.95
N SER A 763 17.67 29.57 20.64
CA SER A 763 18.36 30.71 20.01
C SER A 763 17.38 31.66 19.33
N ASN A 764 17.32 32.90 19.82
CA ASN A 764 16.50 33.98 19.25
C ASN A 764 16.72 34.19 17.74
N PHE A 765 17.94 33.91 17.23
CA PHE A 765 18.27 34.02 15.81
C PHE A 765 17.73 32.86 14.96
N SER A 766 17.39 31.70 15.53
CA SER A 766 16.91 30.55 14.76
C SER A 766 15.57 30.82 14.08
N LYS A 767 14.61 31.45 14.78
CA LYS A 767 13.32 31.81 14.18
C LYS A 767 13.50 32.74 12.98
N VAL A 768 14.44 33.69 13.06
CA VAL A 768 14.79 34.60 11.96
C VAL A 768 15.44 33.84 10.78
N LYS A 769 16.41 32.96 11.05
CA LYS A 769 17.04 32.09 10.03
C LYS A 769 15.99 31.26 9.28
N PHE A 770 15.06 30.64 9.99
CA PHE A 770 14.01 29.81 9.38
C PHE A 770 13.04 30.65 8.53
N ASN A 771 12.65 31.86 8.98
CA ASN A 771 11.86 32.78 8.15
C ASN A 771 12.61 33.22 6.87
N PHE A 772 13.91 33.50 6.96
CA PHE A 772 14.73 33.83 5.79
C PHE A 772 14.81 32.65 4.79
N VAL A 773 15.01 31.42 5.28
CA VAL A 773 15.04 30.23 4.40
C VAL A 773 13.64 29.93 3.82
N LEU A 774 12.55 30.20 4.55
CA LEU A 774 11.19 30.13 3.98
C LEU A 774 11.01 31.14 2.85
N HIS A 775 11.35 32.42 3.10
CA HIS A 775 11.27 33.49 2.10
C HIS A 775 12.10 33.16 0.84
N LEU A 776 13.29 32.57 1.00
CA LEU A 776 14.07 32.06 -0.13
C LEU A 776 13.36 30.88 -0.83
N CYS A 777 12.81 29.91 -0.10
CA CYS A 777 12.05 28.81 -0.71
C CYS A 777 10.87 29.33 -1.53
N GLU A 778 10.10 30.27 -0.98
CA GLU A 778 8.97 30.88 -1.65
C GLU A 778 9.43 31.59 -2.93
N ASN A 779 10.36 32.55 -2.85
CA ASN A 779 10.73 33.36 -4.00
C ASN A 779 11.52 32.59 -5.08
N ILE A 780 12.31 31.59 -4.71
CA ILE A 780 13.08 30.76 -5.65
C ILE A 780 12.16 29.70 -6.31
N PHE A 781 11.26 29.08 -5.55
CA PHE A 781 10.45 27.95 -6.04
C PHE A 781 9.01 28.30 -6.45
N TYR A 782 8.52 29.55 -6.29
CA TYR A 782 7.15 29.96 -6.69
C TYR A 782 6.77 29.62 -8.14
N ARG A 783 7.77 29.51 -9.04
CA ARG A 783 7.58 29.23 -10.47
C ARG A 783 7.74 27.75 -10.85
N PHE A 784 7.81 26.82 -9.89
CA PHE A 784 8.14 25.40 -10.08
C PHE A 784 7.20 24.44 -9.32
#